data_AF-A0A256W596-F1
#
_entry.id   AF-A0A256W596-F1
#
_cell.length_a   1.000
_cell.length_b   1.000
_cell.length_c   1.000
_cell.angle_alpha   90.00
_cell.angle_beta   90.00
_cell.angle_gamma   90.00
#
_symmetry.space_group_name_H-M   'P 1'
#
loop_
_entity.id
_entity.type
_entity.pdbx_description
1 polymer ?
#
loop_
_entity_poly.entity_id
_entity_poly.type
_entity_poly.pdbx_seq_one_letter_code
_entity_poly.pdbx_strand_id
1 'polypeptide(L)'
;MENKIYKVSDECIGCEACIDVAADNFEMGNNNKAFLKKQPNTDSEIEASNTAIDICPVEAIYIDAKENTEKITPIFAKANIKETLDKHPGLKNVLAKLSPKFEKLQKPALYNTLARFANFKDAAKLTGVSVCEILHTINEYLGVAKELIDNAPECISINSAEEMIIGEEITWEEVNERYILNDDTISEIMKKVSSLKAQENLVIISVEKPISLLKAAIGLELKLNIEEGREYRISLFNPKEEQKTNWYDRKDDFDILDVRTMISDPFDIIIKKAYDTEEDNGFRLIQRFEPIPIINMLKEMGFEHQTKIVNEQEIWVYFHKLITEKDDDEKDASDKPNVVIQSATPVAYPVIMRLLQSNKIRKVVNIKELKVWEETEKHLGWIVNGKADISFSALITSAKLKDNDIKVPAMFVWDNFSILTRGYTASKLEDLIGHVIDTPLFAEAPPAKITKYVIEAKGLNYDDFSFSYGEPFGRPEEILMNFVRGVSDTVILREPEASYAQKIMEKMGEKVSVISYNKIWNEINKGFGSFPNAGIVFKGEFVRKHPEEAKLFLEELKSAINWVNENKKAAANLSFDMMRQPPENVELFLKNVKFDYVSGDELVEKVKNYFQILVDQGIIDTKVDNKLLNMFKLD
;
A
#
# COMPACT_ATOMS: atom_id res chain seq x y z
N MET A 1 62.15 -15.08 19.53
CA MET A 1 63.27 -14.70 18.64
C MET A 1 63.02 -13.27 18.21
N GLU A 2 64.01 -12.39 18.29
CA GLU A 2 63.85 -10.99 17.88
C GLU A 2 63.36 -10.93 16.43
N ASN A 3 62.31 -10.14 16.15
CA ASN A 3 61.76 -9.94 14.80
C ASN A 3 62.81 -9.25 13.93
N LYS A 4 63.62 -10.06 13.24
CA LYS A 4 64.56 -9.61 12.21
C LYS A 4 63.81 -9.53 10.89
N ILE A 5 63.69 -8.33 10.33
CA ILE A 5 63.06 -8.11 9.03
C ILE A 5 64.16 -7.95 7.98
N TYR A 6 64.22 -8.88 7.03
CA TYR A 6 65.15 -8.81 5.90
C TYR A 6 64.58 -7.84 4.87
N LYS A 7 65.45 -7.03 4.27
CA LYS A 7 65.11 -6.09 3.20
C LYS A 7 66.19 -6.10 2.13
N VAL A 8 65.80 -5.72 0.91
CA VAL A 8 66.73 -5.43 -0.19
C VAL A 8 66.61 -3.94 -0.52
N SER A 9 67.72 -3.22 -0.47
CA SER A 9 67.81 -1.80 -0.78
C SER A 9 67.84 -1.57 -2.30
N ASP A 10 67.67 -0.30 -2.67
CA ASP A 10 67.82 0.14 -4.05
C ASP A 10 69.26 0.10 -4.57
N GLU A 11 70.25 -0.21 -3.74
CA GLU A 11 71.66 -0.35 -4.14
C GLU A 11 71.93 -1.70 -4.83
N CYS A 12 70.93 -2.59 -4.89
CA CYS A 12 71.05 -3.86 -5.60
C CYS A 12 71.41 -3.65 -7.08
N ILE A 13 72.49 -4.31 -7.51
CA ILE A 13 73.00 -4.26 -8.89
C ILE A 13 72.53 -5.43 -9.76
N GLY A 14 71.66 -6.31 -9.26
CA GLY A 14 71.11 -7.42 -10.04
C GLY A 14 72.10 -8.56 -10.33
N CYS A 15 73.08 -8.80 -9.45
CA CYS A 15 74.12 -9.84 -9.64
C CYS A 15 73.67 -11.29 -9.37
N GLU A 16 72.40 -11.50 -8.97
CA GLU A 16 71.78 -12.80 -8.69
C GLU A 16 72.35 -13.65 -7.54
N ALA A 17 73.45 -13.25 -6.91
CA ALA A 17 74.11 -14.01 -5.83
C ALA A 17 73.15 -14.45 -4.70
N CYS A 18 72.21 -13.59 -4.28
CA CYS A 18 71.26 -13.93 -3.22
C CYS A 18 70.21 -14.98 -3.62
N ILE A 19 69.90 -15.08 -4.91
CA ILE A 19 68.96 -16.07 -5.43
C ILE A 19 69.63 -17.44 -5.46
N ASP A 20 70.91 -17.51 -5.80
CA ASP A 20 71.67 -18.76 -5.83
C ASP A 20 71.72 -19.48 -4.48
N VAL A 21 71.76 -18.71 -3.38
CA VAL A 21 71.85 -19.27 -2.02
C VAL A 21 70.53 -19.28 -1.25
N ALA A 22 69.55 -18.47 -1.65
CA ALA A 22 68.28 -18.29 -0.92
C ALA A 22 67.08 -18.04 -1.87
N ALA A 23 66.96 -18.85 -2.93
CA ALA A 23 65.90 -18.77 -3.95
C ALA A 23 64.47 -18.82 -3.39
N ASP A 24 64.27 -19.46 -2.23
CA ASP A 24 62.96 -19.52 -1.59
C ASP A 24 62.52 -18.16 -1.01
N ASN A 25 63.47 -17.27 -0.72
CA ASN A 25 63.25 -15.99 -0.06
C ASN A 25 63.49 -14.78 -0.97
N PHE A 26 64.40 -14.87 -1.94
CA PHE A 26 64.75 -13.78 -2.85
C PHE A 26 64.43 -14.12 -4.30
N GLU A 27 63.96 -13.12 -5.04
CA GLU A 27 63.59 -13.28 -6.45
C GLU A 27 64.03 -12.03 -7.24
N MET A 28 64.32 -12.19 -8.53
CA MET A 28 64.71 -11.07 -9.39
C MET A 28 63.48 -10.32 -9.88
N GLY A 29 63.44 -9.02 -9.64
CA GLY A 29 62.38 -8.14 -10.16
C GLY A 29 62.60 -7.77 -11.63
N ASN A 30 61.52 -7.36 -12.29
CA ASN A 30 61.53 -6.92 -13.70
C ASN A 30 62.43 -5.69 -13.96
N ASN A 31 62.88 -4.99 -12.92
CA ASN A 31 63.80 -3.86 -12.96
C ASN A 31 65.28 -4.28 -12.80
N ASN A 32 65.58 -5.57 -12.88
CA ASN A 32 66.91 -6.16 -12.67
C ASN A 32 67.48 -5.89 -11.27
N LYS A 33 66.60 -5.77 -10.26
CA LYS A 33 66.96 -5.73 -8.83
C LYS A 33 66.31 -6.90 -8.10
N ALA A 34 67.07 -7.51 -7.20
CA ALA A 34 66.51 -8.53 -6.32
C ALA A 34 65.51 -7.90 -5.34
N PHE A 35 64.47 -8.62 -4.99
CA PHE A 35 63.55 -8.25 -3.91
C PHE A 35 63.28 -9.48 -3.03
N LEU A 36 62.82 -9.22 -1.81
CA LEU A 36 62.45 -10.27 -0.89
C LEU A 36 61.03 -10.74 -1.20
N LYS A 37 60.91 -11.98 -1.68
CA LYS A 37 59.64 -12.67 -1.99
C LYS A 37 58.87 -13.01 -0.72
N LYS A 38 59.56 -13.50 0.30
CA LYS A 38 58.99 -13.83 1.62
C LYS A 38 60.04 -13.70 2.72
N GLN A 39 59.61 -13.28 3.91
CA GLN A 39 60.48 -13.31 5.09
C GLN A 39 60.86 -14.76 5.45
N PRO A 40 62.10 -15.02 5.86
CA PRO A 40 62.52 -16.35 6.28
C PRO A 40 61.84 -16.72 7.59
N ASN A 41 61.15 -17.87 7.59
CA ASN A 41 60.28 -18.31 8.67
C ASN A 41 60.69 -19.67 9.26
N THR A 42 61.72 -20.32 8.70
CA THR A 42 62.33 -21.54 9.24
C THR A 42 63.83 -21.31 9.52
N ASP A 43 64.43 -22.10 10.41
CA ASP A 43 65.86 -21.96 10.72
C ASP A 43 66.75 -22.09 9.46
N SER A 44 66.39 -22.98 8.54
CA SER A 44 67.08 -23.15 7.25
C SER A 44 66.95 -21.93 6.33
N GLU A 45 65.79 -21.29 6.27
CA GLU A 45 65.57 -20.08 5.47
C GLU A 45 66.29 -18.88 6.08
N ILE A 46 66.37 -18.82 7.42
CA ILE A 46 67.10 -17.78 8.14
C ILE A 46 68.61 -17.91 7.86
N GLU A 47 69.16 -19.12 7.91
CA GLU A 47 70.58 -19.37 7.60
C GLU A 47 70.91 -19.03 6.14
N ALA A 48 70.07 -19.46 5.19
CA ALA A 48 70.20 -19.12 3.78
C ALA A 48 70.11 -17.59 3.55
N SER A 49 69.18 -16.91 4.21
CA SER A 49 69.01 -15.46 4.08
C SER A 49 70.13 -14.64 4.72
N ASN A 50 70.73 -15.13 5.80
CA ASN A 50 71.96 -14.52 6.36
C ASN A 50 73.15 -14.73 5.42
N THR A 51 73.26 -15.92 4.82
CA THR A 51 74.28 -16.17 3.78
C THR A 51 74.11 -15.23 2.60
N ALA A 52 72.87 -14.95 2.17
CA ALA A 52 72.58 -13.98 1.11
C ALA A 52 73.02 -12.55 1.44
N ILE A 53 72.97 -12.14 2.71
CA ILE A 53 73.51 -10.85 3.18
C ILE A 53 75.02 -10.83 3.01
N ASP A 54 75.71 -11.86 3.50
CA ASP A 54 77.18 -11.91 3.54
C ASP A 54 77.83 -11.93 2.15
N ILE A 55 77.16 -12.55 1.15
CA ILE A 55 77.69 -12.63 -0.22
C ILE A 55 77.28 -11.44 -1.11
N CYS A 56 76.44 -10.53 -0.62
CA CYS A 56 75.96 -9.42 -1.43
C CYS A 56 77.11 -8.42 -1.67
N PRO A 57 77.60 -8.25 -2.93
CA PRO A 57 78.82 -7.46 -3.20
C PRO A 57 78.66 -5.96 -2.95
N VAL A 58 77.42 -5.51 -2.81
CA VAL A 58 77.03 -4.10 -2.60
C VAL A 58 76.25 -3.92 -1.31
N GLU A 59 76.23 -4.94 -0.43
CA GLU A 59 75.55 -4.89 0.87
C GLU A 59 74.07 -4.46 0.79
N ALA A 60 73.43 -4.72 -0.36
CA ALA A 60 72.06 -4.30 -0.59
C ALA A 60 71.04 -5.09 0.23
N ILE A 61 71.42 -6.20 0.85
CA ILE A 61 70.52 -7.00 1.70
C ILE A 61 70.90 -6.73 3.15
N TYR A 62 69.92 -6.34 3.97
CA TYR A 62 70.17 -5.97 5.36
C TYR A 62 68.99 -6.36 6.25
N ILE A 63 69.27 -6.46 7.55
CA ILE A 63 68.28 -6.72 8.59
C ILE A 63 67.98 -5.41 9.28
N ASP A 64 66.73 -4.96 9.18
CA ASP A 64 66.28 -3.72 9.78
C ASP A 64 65.95 -3.95 11.26
N ALA A 65 66.89 -3.60 12.14
CA ALA A 65 66.72 -3.69 13.59
C ALA A 65 66.24 -2.33 14.14
N LYS A 66 64.90 -2.20 14.18
CA LYS A 66 64.09 -1.14 14.81
C LYS A 66 64.05 0.21 14.09
N GLU A 67 62.93 0.41 13.38
CA GLU A 67 62.11 1.60 13.53
C GLU A 67 60.63 1.19 13.68
N ASN A 68 59.87 2.00 14.42
CA ASN A 68 58.46 1.83 14.75
C ASN A 68 57.59 1.56 13.50
N THR A 69 57.34 0.30 13.20
CA THR A 69 56.21 -0.08 12.34
C THR A 69 55.00 -0.27 13.23
N GLU A 70 53.97 0.55 13.03
CA GLU A 70 52.62 0.28 13.55
C GLU A 70 52.33 -1.21 13.38
N LYS A 71 52.02 -1.89 14.49
CA LYS A 71 51.60 -3.28 14.47
C LYS A 71 50.46 -3.38 13.46
N ILE A 72 50.62 -4.17 12.38
CA ILE A 72 49.54 -4.39 11.43
C ILE A 72 48.40 -5.02 12.23
N THR A 73 47.31 -4.28 12.37
CA THR A 73 46.14 -4.75 13.12
C THR A 73 45.20 -5.51 12.19
N PRO A 74 44.45 -6.50 12.70
CA PRO A 74 43.41 -7.16 11.93
C PRO A 74 42.42 -6.17 11.30
N ILE A 75 42.09 -6.40 10.04
CA ILE A 75 41.05 -5.67 9.33
C ILE A 75 39.70 -6.32 9.66
N PHE A 76 38.76 -5.51 10.12
CA PHE A 76 37.40 -5.96 10.46
C PHE A 76 36.37 -5.52 9.41
N ALA A 77 35.16 -6.10 9.47
CA ALA A 77 34.07 -5.85 8.50
C ALA A 77 33.71 -4.36 8.30
N LYS A 78 33.85 -3.54 9.34
CA LYS A 78 33.54 -2.10 9.31
C LYS A 78 34.70 -1.24 8.80
N ALA A 79 35.87 -1.83 8.52
CA ALA A 79 37.01 -1.09 8.00
C ALA A 79 36.71 -0.52 6.60
N ASN A 80 37.14 0.71 6.38
CA ASN A 80 36.93 1.43 5.12
C ASN A 80 37.82 0.84 4.02
N ILE A 81 37.22 0.51 2.88
CA ILE A 81 37.94 -0.19 1.80
C ILE A 81 39.06 0.68 1.24
N LYS A 82 38.80 1.96 0.99
CA LYS A 82 39.81 2.86 0.41
C LYS A 82 40.98 3.06 1.38
N GLU A 83 40.71 3.33 2.65
CA GLU A 83 41.77 3.51 3.66
C GLU A 83 42.62 2.24 3.80
N THR A 84 41.98 1.07 3.84
CA THR A 84 42.67 -0.22 3.90
C THR A 84 43.52 -0.48 2.67
N LEU A 85 43.03 -0.19 1.45
CA LEU A 85 43.77 -0.39 0.21
C LEU A 85 44.86 0.66 -0.01
N ASP A 86 44.70 1.87 0.54
CA ASP A 86 45.74 2.90 0.55
C ASP A 86 46.87 2.50 1.52
N LYS A 87 46.55 1.92 2.69
CA LYS A 87 47.52 1.38 3.66
C LYS A 87 48.17 0.07 3.21
N HIS A 88 47.44 -0.77 2.47
CA HIS A 88 47.90 -2.08 2.01
C HIS A 88 47.61 -2.28 0.50
N PRO A 89 48.38 -1.63 -0.41
CA PRO A 89 48.12 -1.67 -1.85
C PRO A 89 48.09 -3.08 -2.47
N GLY A 90 48.82 -4.04 -1.90
CA GLY A 90 48.85 -5.44 -2.35
C GLY A 90 47.50 -6.16 -2.27
N LEU A 91 46.59 -5.70 -1.39
CA LEU A 91 45.26 -6.28 -1.25
C LEU A 91 44.36 -6.04 -2.49
N LYS A 92 44.71 -5.11 -3.38
CA LYS A 92 43.97 -4.87 -4.64
C LYS A 92 43.92 -6.15 -5.49
N ASN A 93 45.06 -6.80 -5.65
CA ASN A 93 45.16 -8.04 -6.43
C ASN A 93 44.49 -9.22 -5.71
N VAL A 94 44.54 -9.24 -4.36
CA VAL A 94 43.89 -10.27 -3.54
C VAL A 94 42.37 -10.19 -3.68
N LEU A 95 41.79 -8.99 -3.58
CA LEU A 95 40.35 -8.78 -3.74
C LEU A 95 39.87 -9.06 -5.17
N ALA A 96 40.67 -8.70 -6.19
CA ALA A 96 40.33 -8.98 -7.59
C ALA A 96 40.20 -10.49 -7.87
N LYS A 97 41.06 -11.32 -7.23
CA LYS A 97 41.00 -12.78 -7.33
C LYS A 97 39.77 -13.39 -6.65
N LEU A 98 39.30 -12.79 -5.55
CA LEU A 98 38.09 -13.23 -4.85
C LEU A 98 36.82 -13.02 -5.68
N SER A 99 36.73 -11.92 -6.44
CA SER A 99 35.63 -11.70 -7.37
C SER A 99 36.01 -10.68 -8.44
N PRO A 100 35.72 -10.94 -9.73
CA PRO A 100 35.90 -9.96 -10.81
C PRO A 100 35.15 -8.64 -10.56
N LYS A 101 34.11 -8.64 -9.70
CA LYS A 101 33.38 -7.42 -9.32
C LYS A 101 34.23 -6.45 -8.49
N PHE A 102 35.28 -6.92 -7.80
CA PHE A 102 36.23 -6.05 -7.10
C PHE A 102 37.12 -5.25 -8.05
N GLU A 103 37.37 -5.72 -9.28
CA GLU A 103 38.12 -4.95 -10.29
C GLU A 103 37.38 -3.66 -10.69
N LYS A 104 36.04 -3.71 -10.75
CA LYS A 104 35.22 -2.53 -11.05
C LYS A 104 35.33 -1.46 -9.96
N LEU A 105 35.40 -1.87 -8.70
CA LEU A 105 35.56 -0.98 -7.53
C LEU A 105 36.95 -0.31 -7.48
N GLN A 106 37.94 -0.90 -8.14
CA GLN A 106 39.32 -0.39 -8.19
C GLN A 106 39.56 0.60 -9.35
N LYS A 107 38.57 0.82 -10.24
CA LYS A 107 38.70 1.80 -11.33
C LYS A 107 38.80 3.24 -10.78
N PRO A 108 39.67 4.12 -11.33
CA PRO A 108 39.96 5.44 -10.75
C PRO A 108 38.73 6.31 -10.44
N ALA A 109 37.70 6.28 -11.30
CA ALA A 109 36.48 7.03 -11.09
C ALA A 109 35.64 6.49 -9.90
N LEU A 110 35.50 5.17 -9.76
CA LEU A 110 34.72 4.54 -8.67
C LEU A 110 35.49 4.51 -7.34
N TYR A 111 36.81 4.33 -7.41
CA TYR A 111 37.72 4.34 -6.26
C TYR A 111 37.73 5.69 -5.53
N ASN A 112 37.62 6.79 -6.27
CA ASN A 112 37.63 8.15 -5.71
C ASN A 112 36.25 8.66 -5.25
N THR A 113 35.17 7.90 -5.46
CA THR A 113 33.80 8.34 -5.15
C THR A 113 33.07 7.40 -4.19
N LEU A 114 32.90 6.12 -4.54
CA LEU A 114 32.10 5.14 -3.77
C LEU A 114 32.93 4.39 -2.72
N ALA A 115 34.15 3.98 -3.04
CA ALA A 115 35.04 3.26 -2.10
C ALA A 115 35.45 4.10 -0.89
N ARG A 116 35.36 5.44 -1.00
CA ARG A 116 35.59 6.39 0.09
C ARG A 116 34.62 6.21 1.26
N PHE A 117 33.40 5.73 1.00
CA PHE A 117 32.35 5.59 2.03
C PHE A 117 31.94 4.13 2.30
N ALA A 118 32.46 3.17 1.52
CA ALA A 118 32.11 1.75 1.65
C ALA A 118 33.07 1.00 2.58
N ASN A 119 32.51 0.11 3.41
CA ASN A 119 33.27 -0.84 4.23
C ASN A 119 33.18 -2.28 3.67
N PHE A 120 33.94 -3.22 4.22
CA PHE A 120 33.96 -4.62 3.74
C PHE A 120 32.63 -5.36 3.92
N LYS A 121 31.76 -4.95 4.86
CA LYS A 121 30.39 -5.46 4.96
C LYS A 121 29.52 -5.03 3.77
N ASP A 122 29.68 -3.79 3.31
CA ASP A 122 28.97 -3.28 2.13
C ASP A 122 29.51 -3.89 0.83
N ALA A 123 30.82 -4.12 0.75
CA ALA A 123 31.43 -4.84 -0.39
C ALA A 123 30.92 -6.28 -0.53
N ALA A 124 30.70 -6.98 0.58
CA ALA A 124 30.13 -8.33 0.53
C ALA A 124 28.74 -8.34 -0.12
N LYS A 125 27.86 -7.39 0.24
CA LYS A 125 26.53 -7.24 -0.37
C LYS A 125 26.60 -6.97 -1.87
N LEU A 126 27.56 -6.15 -2.30
CA LEU A 126 27.71 -5.76 -3.71
C LEU A 126 28.33 -6.86 -4.58
N THR A 127 29.25 -7.64 -4.01
CA THR A 127 30.00 -8.65 -4.75
C THR A 127 29.31 -10.01 -4.73
N GLY A 128 28.54 -10.30 -3.68
CA GLY A 128 27.96 -11.62 -3.41
C GLY A 128 28.93 -12.56 -2.69
N VAL A 129 30.15 -12.11 -2.39
CA VAL A 129 31.14 -12.86 -1.59
C VAL A 129 30.84 -12.63 -0.11
N SER A 130 30.95 -13.68 0.71
CA SER A 130 30.67 -13.55 2.13
C SER A 130 31.68 -12.61 2.81
N VAL A 131 31.21 -11.87 3.83
CA VAL A 131 32.09 -10.98 4.62
C VAL A 131 33.24 -11.79 5.25
N CYS A 132 32.93 -12.99 5.74
CA CYS A 132 33.88 -13.89 6.39
C CYS A 132 35.03 -14.26 5.43
N GLU A 133 34.70 -14.70 4.21
CA GLU A 133 35.69 -15.07 3.19
C GLU A 133 36.58 -13.90 2.80
N ILE A 134 36.01 -12.72 2.59
CA ILE A 134 36.78 -11.49 2.31
C ILE A 134 37.77 -11.20 3.45
N LEU A 135 37.30 -11.24 4.71
CA LEU A 135 38.13 -10.93 5.87
C LEU A 135 39.23 -11.97 6.10
N HIS A 136 38.96 -13.26 5.87
CA HIS A 136 39.99 -14.30 5.97
C HIS A 136 41.09 -14.08 4.95
N THR A 137 40.75 -13.93 3.68
CA THR A 137 41.75 -13.81 2.62
C THR A 137 42.62 -12.57 2.80
N ILE A 138 42.05 -11.41 3.17
CA ILE A 138 42.85 -10.19 3.36
C ILE A 138 43.73 -10.25 4.62
N ASN A 139 43.23 -10.82 5.73
CA ASN A 139 44.00 -10.90 6.96
C ASN A 139 45.05 -12.03 6.93
N GLU A 140 44.80 -13.09 6.16
CA GLU A 140 45.79 -14.13 5.86
C GLU A 140 46.93 -13.57 5.01
N TYR A 141 46.60 -12.78 3.98
CA TYR A 141 47.61 -12.06 3.19
C TYR A 141 48.46 -11.10 4.03
N LEU A 142 47.87 -10.49 5.06
CA LEU A 142 48.57 -9.58 5.98
C LEU A 142 49.29 -10.28 7.14
N GLY A 143 49.18 -11.61 7.27
CA GLY A 143 49.81 -12.38 8.35
C GLY A 143 49.17 -12.20 9.74
N VAL A 144 47.98 -11.61 9.80
CA VAL A 144 47.27 -11.28 11.06
C VAL A 144 45.98 -12.09 11.24
N ALA A 145 45.77 -13.14 10.44
CA ALA A 145 44.60 -14.01 10.53
C ALA A 145 44.41 -14.61 11.93
N LYS A 146 45.51 -14.99 12.60
CA LYS A 146 45.44 -15.49 13.98
C LYS A 146 44.99 -14.42 14.98
N GLU A 147 45.45 -13.19 14.82
CA GLU A 147 45.00 -12.07 15.66
C GLU A 147 43.55 -11.65 15.35
N LEU A 148 43.08 -11.77 14.10
CA LEU A 148 41.67 -11.61 13.76
C LEU A 148 40.81 -12.64 14.51
N ILE A 149 41.31 -13.89 14.58
CA ILE A 149 40.63 -14.98 15.26
C ILE A 149 40.48 -14.74 16.75
N ASP A 150 41.55 -14.30 17.40
CA ASP A 150 41.54 -14.04 18.84
C ASP A 150 40.64 -12.84 19.21
N ASN A 151 40.45 -11.87 18.31
CA ASN A 151 39.70 -10.64 18.57
C ASN A 151 38.24 -10.64 18.06
N ALA A 152 37.89 -11.54 17.14
CA ALA A 152 36.53 -11.66 16.60
C ALA A 152 36.16 -13.15 16.39
N PRO A 153 36.02 -13.95 17.46
CA PRO A 153 35.75 -15.39 17.36
C PRO A 153 34.44 -15.71 16.62
N GLU A 154 33.47 -14.79 16.66
CA GLU A 154 32.19 -14.91 15.93
C GLU A 154 32.36 -14.89 14.40
N CYS A 155 33.50 -14.41 13.88
CA CYS A 155 33.81 -14.44 12.46
C CYS A 155 34.41 -15.78 12.00
N ILE A 156 34.76 -16.70 12.92
CA ILE A 156 35.46 -17.96 12.61
C ILE A 156 34.65 -19.14 13.09
N SER A 157 33.91 -19.71 12.15
CA SER A 157 33.62 -21.14 12.16
C SER A 157 34.44 -21.79 11.05
N ILE A 158 35.77 -21.77 11.19
CA ILE A 158 36.58 -22.75 10.45
C ILE A 158 36.33 -24.09 11.14
N ASN A 159 35.66 -24.97 10.40
CA ASN A 159 35.42 -26.37 10.72
C ASN A 159 36.67 -27.03 11.34
N SER A 160 36.58 -27.35 12.62
CA SER A 160 37.31 -28.49 13.18
C SER A 160 36.26 -29.55 13.53
N ALA A 161 36.31 -30.66 12.80
CA ALA A 161 35.33 -31.74 12.74
C ALA A 161 34.08 -31.42 11.91
N GLU A 162 33.79 -32.27 10.93
CA GLU A 162 32.41 -32.51 10.50
C GLU A 162 31.63 -32.92 11.75
N GLU A 163 31.03 -31.96 12.46
CA GLU A 163 29.93 -32.29 13.36
C GLU A 163 28.87 -32.92 12.47
N MET A 164 28.66 -34.21 12.69
CA MET A 164 27.62 -34.98 12.03
C MET A 164 26.30 -34.28 12.38
N ILE A 165 25.77 -33.45 11.48
CA ILE A 165 24.45 -32.85 11.65
C ILE A 165 23.46 -34.00 11.56
N ILE A 166 22.96 -34.42 12.71
CA ILE A 166 21.97 -35.48 12.91
C ILE A 166 20.62 -34.80 13.11
N GLY A 167 19.64 -35.17 12.28
CA GLY A 167 18.26 -34.73 12.47
C GLY A 167 17.55 -35.54 13.55
N GLU A 168 16.48 -34.99 14.11
CA GLU A 168 15.59 -35.67 15.05
C GLU A 168 14.43 -36.39 14.34
N GLU A 169 13.80 -37.36 15.00
CA GLU A 169 12.54 -37.93 14.51
C GLU A 169 11.45 -36.86 14.46
N ILE A 170 10.64 -36.90 13.42
CA ILE A 170 9.58 -35.90 13.20
C ILE A 170 8.50 -36.08 14.27
N THR A 171 8.28 -35.02 15.05
CA THR A 171 7.18 -34.94 16.03
C THR A 171 6.13 -33.88 15.66
N TRP A 172 6.21 -33.32 14.45
CA TRP A 172 5.32 -32.28 13.92
C TRP A 172 4.56 -32.78 12.68
N GLU A 173 3.42 -32.17 12.37
CA GLU A 173 2.69 -32.46 11.13
C GLU A 173 3.33 -31.70 9.97
N GLU A 174 3.82 -32.43 8.98
CA GLU A 174 4.49 -31.81 7.83
C GLU A 174 3.49 -31.22 6.84
N VAL A 175 3.82 -30.04 6.29
CA VAL A 175 3.11 -29.49 5.14
C VAL A 175 3.24 -30.44 3.93
N ASN A 176 2.29 -30.40 3.00
CA ASN A 176 2.35 -31.24 1.79
C ASN A 176 3.33 -30.71 0.73
N GLU A 177 3.66 -29.43 0.78
CA GLU A 177 4.51 -28.77 -0.21
C GLU A 177 5.99 -29.19 -0.07
N ARG A 178 6.71 -29.30 -1.20
CA ARG A 178 8.10 -29.74 -1.27
C ARG A 178 8.91 -28.77 -2.13
N TYR A 179 10.05 -28.33 -1.62
CA TYR A 179 10.92 -27.36 -2.30
C TYR A 179 12.20 -28.02 -2.78
N ILE A 180 12.59 -27.79 -4.04
CA ILE A 180 13.83 -28.36 -4.61
C ILE A 180 14.96 -27.33 -4.45
N LEU A 181 16.04 -27.72 -3.77
CA LEU A 181 17.22 -26.88 -3.58
C LEU A 181 18.22 -27.05 -4.74
N ASN A 182 18.50 -25.95 -5.43
CA ASN A 182 19.54 -25.83 -6.45
C ASN A 182 20.06 -24.37 -6.51
N ASP A 183 20.99 -24.08 -7.41
CA ASP A 183 21.63 -22.75 -7.53
C ASP A 183 20.64 -21.60 -7.81
N ASP A 184 19.54 -21.89 -8.50
CA ASP A 184 18.52 -20.89 -8.83
C ASP A 184 17.54 -20.65 -7.67
N THR A 185 17.25 -21.68 -6.87
CA THR A 185 16.24 -21.63 -5.78
C THR A 185 16.83 -21.36 -4.40
N ILE A 186 18.15 -21.47 -4.22
CA ILE A 186 18.81 -21.32 -2.91
C ILE A 186 18.48 -20.00 -2.22
N SER A 187 18.40 -18.89 -2.96
CA SER A 187 18.09 -17.57 -2.39
C SER A 187 16.67 -17.49 -1.85
N GLU A 188 15.70 -18.09 -2.56
CA GLU A 188 14.31 -18.14 -2.15
C GLU A 188 14.10 -19.06 -0.94
N ILE A 189 14.71 -20.25 -0.98
CA ILE A 189 14.62 -21.24 0.11
C ILE A 189 15.25 -20.67 1.37
N MET A 190 16.43 -20.02 1.28
CA MET A 190 17.06 -19.36 2.43
C MET A 190 16.18 -18.25 3.01
N LYS A 191 15.46 -17.50 2.16
CA LYS A 191 14.49 -16.49 2.61
C LYS A 191 13.34 -17.15 3.39
N LYS A 192 12.74 -18.22 2.85
CA LYS A 192 11.66 -18.98 3.51
C LYS A 192 12.11 -19.56 4.86
N VAL A 193 13.31 -20.13 4.93
CA VAL A 193 13.90 -20.66 6.18
C VAL A 193 14.07 -19.55 7.21
N SER A 194 14.57 -18.37 6.80
CA SER A 194 14.77 -17.23 7.70
C SER A 194 13.48 -16.57 8.18
N SER A 195 12.38 -16.75 7.46
CA SER A 195 11.07 -16.16 7.76
C SER A 195 10.04 -17.15 8.30
N LEU A 196 10.46 -18.39 8.63
CA LEU A 196 9.57 -19.46 9.08
C LEU A 196 8.94 -19.07 10.43
N LYS A 197 7.61 -18.91 10.49
CA LYS A 197 6.93 -18.42 11.70
C LYS A 197 6.86 -19.52 12.77
N ALA A 198 6.51 -19.13 13.99
CA ALA A 198 6.27 -20.06 15.10
C ALA A 198 5.30 -21.18 14.66
N GLN A 199 5.63 -22.43 14.97
CA GLN A 199 4.86 -23.62 14.59
C GLN A 199 4.75 -23.93 13.08
N GLU A 200 5.40 -23.18 12.19
CA GLU A 200 5.47 -23.52 10.77
C GLU A 200 6.58 -24.55 10.49
N ASN A 201 6.42 -25.32 9.41
CA ASN A 201 7.45 -26.20 8.89
C ASN A 201 7.63 -26.07 7.36
N LEU A 202 8.78 -26.53 6.88
CA LEU A 202 9.21 -26.46 5.50
C LEU A 202 9.94 -27.76 5.13
N VAL A 203 9.56 -28.36 4.00
CA VAL A 203 10.20 -29.59 3.51
C VAL A 203 10.97 -29.34 2.22
N ILE A 204 12.24 -29.70 2.22
CA ILE A 204 13.21 -29.42 1.16
C ILE A 204 13.81 -30.73 0.64
N ILE A 205 13.97 -30.83 -0.67
CA ILE A 205 14.64 -31.92 -1.38
C ILE A 205 15.92 -31.37 -2.00
N SER A 206 17.05 -32.05 -1.77
CA SER A 206 18.36 -31.64 -2.28
C SER A 206 19.14 -32.83 -2.81
N VAL A 207 19.83 -32.67 -3.94
CA VAL A 207 20.66 -33.74 -4.53
C VAL A 207 21.91 -34.00 -3.69
N GLU A 208 22.44 -32.96 -3.05
CA GLU A 208 23.60 -33.04 -2.16
C GLU A 208 23.25 -32.53 -0.76
N LYS A 209 24.01 -32.92 0.28
CA LYS A 209 23.74 -32.49 1.66
C LYS A 209 24.00 -30.98 1.79
N PRO A 210 22.98 -30.14 2.04
CA PRO A 210 23.15 -28.69 2.00
C PRO A 210 23.63 -28.15 3.35
N ILE A 211 24.91 -28.33 3.65
CA ILE A 211 25.51 -27.99 4.95
C ILE A 211 25.23 -26.53 5.37
N SER A 212 25.32 -25.57 4.45
CA SER A 212 25.10 -24.15 4.74
C SER A 212 23.66 -23.86 5.17
N LEU A 213 22.68 -24.50 4.51
CA LEU A 213 21.27 -24.40 4.87
C LEU A 213 21.01 -25.01 6.25
N LEU A 214 21.57 -26.20 6.51
CA LEU A 214 21.42 -26.90 7.79
C LEU A 214 22.02 -26.08 8.95
N LYS A 215 23.20 -25.50 8.76
CA LYS A 215 23.82 -24.60 9.75
C LYS A 215 22.98 -23.35 10.00
N ALA A 216 22.38 -22.78 8.95
CA ALA A 216 21.48 -21.64 9.09
C ALA A 216 20.22 -22.00 9.89
N ALA A 217 19.62 -23.16 9.61
CA ALA A 217 18.45 -23.64 10.35
C ALA A 217 18.76 -23.88 11.83
N ILE A 218 19.90 -24.49 12.15
CA ILE A 218 20.38 -24.67 13.53
C ILE A 218 20.57 -23.30 14.22
N GLY A 219 21.19 -22.34 13.52
CA GLY A 219 21.40 -20.99 14.04
C GLY A 219 20.10 -20.21 14.29
N LEU A 220 19.00 -20.60 13.64
CA LEU A 220 17.65 -20.06 13.86
C LEU A 220 16.86 -20.82 14.93
N GLU A 221 17.48 -21.81 15.58
CA GLU A 221 16.87 -22.69 16.58
C GLU A 221 15.71 -23.53 16.01
N LEU A 222 15.76 -23.86 14.72
CA LEU A 222 14.78 -24.74 14.09
C LEU A 222 15.07 -26.21 14.43
N LYS A 223 14.01 -26.97 14.62
CA LYS A 223 14.05 -28.43 14.62
C LYS A 223 14.25 -28.92 13.20
N LEU A 224 15.05 -29.97 13.03
CA LEU A 224 15.37 -30.50 11.70
C LEU A 224 15.35 -32.03 11.70
N ASN A 225 14.75 -32.59 10.66
CA ASN A 225 14.85 -34.00 10.30
C ASN A 225 15.58 -34.12 8.95
N ILE A 226 16.42 -35.15 8.81
CA ILE A 226 17.16 -35.43 7.57
C ILE A 226 16.99 -36.91 7.26
N GLU A 227 16.39 -37.21 6.11
CA GLU A 227 16.33 -38.55 5.54
C GLU A 227 17.30 -38.64 4.35
N GLU A 228 18.19 -39.62 4.37
CA GLU A 228 19.16 -39.88 3.31
C GLU A 228 18.69 -41.04 2.42
N GLY A 229 18.46 -40.74 1.15
CA GLY A 229 18.10 -41.71 0.11
C GLY A 229 18.94 -41.52 -1.16
N ARG A 230 18.28 -41.47 -2.32
CA ARG A 230 18.94 -40.99 -3.57
C ARG A 230 19.14 -39.48 -3.59
N GLU A 231 18.36 -38.78 -2.77
CA GLU A 231 18.36 -37.35 -2.52
C GLU A 231 18.20 -37.17 -1.00
N TYR A 232 18.58 -36.01 -0.49
CA TYR A 232 18.35 -35.61 0.89
C TYR A 232 16.97 -34.98 1.01
N ARG A 233 16.13 -35.54 1.88
CA ARG A 233 14.87 -34.91 2.30
C ARG A 233 15.08 -34.28 3.67
N ILE A 234 14.79 -32.98 3.76
CA ILE A 234 15.04 -32.18 4.96
C ILE A 234 13.72 -31.56 5.38
N SER A 235 13.30 -31.83 6.61
CA SER A 235 12.13 -31.18 7.21
C SER A 235 12.62 -30.21 8.27
N LEU A 236 12.26 -28.94 8.17
CA LEU A 236 12.59 -27.89 9.14
C LEU A 236 11.31 -27.45 9.83
N PHE A 237 11.32 -27.32 11.15
CA PHE A 237 10.17 -26.88 11.94
C PHE A 237 10.59 -25.82 12.95
N ASN A 238 9.79 -24.78 13.13
CA ASN A 238 10.04 -23.75 14.13
C ASN A 238 9.36 -24.14 15.47
N PRO A 239 10.12 -24.58 16.49
CA PRO A 239 9.56 -25.03 17.76
C PRO A 239 9.04 -23.88 18.63
N LYS A 240 9.31 -22.63 18.27
CA LYS A 240 8.90 -21.47 19.08
C LYS A 240 7.39 -21.50 19.23
N GLU A 241 6.93 -21.37 20.47
CA GLU A 241 5.51 -21.17 20.74
C GLU A 241 5.11 -19.82 20.17
N GLU A 242 3.90 -19.75 19.60
CA GLU A 242 3.32 -18.51 19.12
C GLU A 242 3.11 -17.55 20.30
N GLN A 243 4.10 -16.70 20.58
CA GLN A 243 3.95 -15.64 21.57
C GLN A 243 3.03 -14.58 21.00
N LYS A 244 1.73 -14.71 21.25
CA LYS A 244 0.75 -13.64 21.11
C LYS A 244 1.04 -12.59 22.19
N THR A 245 2.05 -11.75 21.96
CA THR A 245 2.21 -10.53 22.75
C THR A 245 0.98 -9.67 22.50
N ASN A 246 0.34 -9.25 23.59
CA ASN A 246 -0.85 -8.44 23.47
C ASN A 246 -0.51 -7.18 22.67
N TRP A 247 -1.30 -6.86 21.65
CA TRP A 247 -1.02 -5.71 20.80
C TRP A 247 -0.93 -4.40 21.61
N TYR A 248 -1.59 -4.34 22.79
CA TYR A 248 -1.46 -3.21 23.73
C TYR A 248 0.00 -2.91 24.14
N ASP A 249 0.85 -3.94 24.20
CA ASP A 249 2.24 -3.82 24.64
C ASP A 249 3.17 -3.34 23.51
N ARG A 250 2.79 -3.57 22.24
CA ARG A 250 3.56 -3.22 21.03
C ARG A 250 2.95 -2.10 20.18
N LYS A 251 1.82 -1.53 20.60
CA LYS A 251 1.10 -0.49 19.83
C LYS A 251 1.92 0.78 19.57
N ASP A 252 2.97 1.03 20.36
CA ASP A 252 3.85 2.18 20.16
C ASP A 252 4.86 1.97 19.00
N ASP A 253 5.01 0.74 18.52
CA ASP A 253 5.78 0.41 17.31
C ASP A 253 4.95 0.56 16.02
N PHE A 254 3.64 0.79 16.14
CA PHE A 254 2.76 0.96 14.99
C PHE A 254 3.08 2.22 14.19
N ASP A 255 2.90 2.13 12.87
CA ASP A 255 3.10 3.25 11.95
C ASP A 255 2.24 4.45 12.32
N ILE A 256 2.80 5.65 12.22
CA ILE A 256 2.11 6.89 12.59
C ILE A 256 1.48 7.54 11.35
N LEU A 257 0.20 7.86 11.44
CA LEU A 257 -0.53 8.67 10.47
C LEU A 257 -1.04 9.95 11.15
N ASP A 258 -0.33 11.07 11.00
CA ASP A 258 -0.78 12.38 11.51
C ASP A 258 -1.55 13.14 10.42
N VAL A 259 -2.82 13.43 10.68
CA VAL A 259 -3.73 14.10 9.74
C VAL A 259 -4.05 15.54 10.13
N ARG A 260 -3.50 16.04 11.25
CA ARG A 260 -3.86 17.38 11.79
C ARG A 260 -3.40 18.54 10.91
N THR A 261 -2.41 18.32 10.04
CA THR A 261 -1.85 19.33 9.13
C THR A 261 -2.52 19.31 7.76
N MET A 262 -3.40 18.34 7.49
CA MET A 262 -4.07 18.22 6.20
C MET A 262 -5.15 19.30 6.04
N ILE A 263 -5.17 19.92 4.86
CA ILE A 263 -6.16 20.95 4.47
C ILE A 263 -7.44 20.27 3.95
N SER A 264 -7.28 19.16 3.23
CA SER A 264 -8.38 18.34 2.73
C SER A 264 -8.76 17.26 3.75
N ASP A 265 -9.98 16.75 3.61
CA ASP A 265 -10.48 15.63 4.38
C ASP A 265 -9.51 14.42 4.32
N PRO A 266 -9.05 13.89 5.46
CA PRO A 266 -8.06 12.81 5.48
C PRO A 266 -8.67 11.42 5.31
N PHE A 267 -10.00 11.31 5.17
CA PHE A 267 -10.70 10.03 5.09
C PHE A 267 -10.05 9.05 4.11
N ASP A 268 -9.82 9.46 2.86
CA ASP A 268 -9.27 8.63 1.79
C ASP A 268 -7.92 7.99 2.17
N ILE A 269 -7.07 8.75 2.87
CA ILE A 269 -5.74 8.32 3.30
C ILE A 269 -5.84 7.33 4.47
N ILE A 270 -6.78 7.54 5.39
CA ILE A 270 -7.01 6.65 6.52
C ILE A 270 -7.55 5.29 6.05
N ILE A 271 -8.50 5.31 5.12
CA ILE A 271 -9.02 4.08 4.47
C ILE A 271 -7.88 3.32 3.81
N LYS A 272 -7.08 4.00 2.99
CA LYS A 272 -5.95 3.39 2.31
C LYS A 272 -4.96 2.77 3.31
N LYS A 273 -4.62 3.49 4.39
CA LYS A 273 -3.73 2.96 5.43
C LYS A 273 -4.28 1.69 6.06
N ALA A 274 -5.58 1.64 6.31
CA ALA A 274 -6.23 0.45 6.86
C ALA A 274 -6.24 -0.74 5.90
N TYR A 275 -6.46 -0.51 4.61
CA TYR A 275 -6.34 -1.55 3.59
C TYR A 275 -4.92 -2.10 3.48
N ASP A 276 -3.93 -1.21 3.52
CA ASP A 276 -2.50 -1.54 3.45
C ASP A 276 -1.94 -2.14 4.76
N THR A 277 -2.71 -2.18 5.85
CA THR A 277 -2.27 -2.76 7.13
C THR A 277 -2.44 -4.28 7.11
N GLU A 278 -1.38 -5.01 7.40
CA GLU A 278 -1.38 -6.48 7.53
C GLU A 278 -2.12 -6.94 8.79
N GLU A 279 -2.59 -8.19 8.79
CA GLU A 279 -3.17 -8.81 9.99
C GLU A 279 -2.14 -8.89 11.12
N ASP A 280 -2.64 -8.81 12.36
CA ASP A 280 -1.81 -8.72 13.56
C ASP A 280 -0.83 -7.53 13.55
N ASN A 281 -1.13 -6.48 12.77
CA ASN A 281 -0.38 -5.24 12.76
C ASN A 281 -1.34 -4.04 12.93
N GLY A 282 -0.81 -2.82 12.95
CA GLY A 282 -1.60 -1.65 13.26
C GLY A 282 -0.98 -0.33 12.85
N PHE A 283 -1.73 0.74 13.09
CA PHE A 283 -1.29 2.11 12.89
C PHE A 283 -1.87 3.06 13.95
N ARG A 284 -1.14 4.13 14.27
CA ARG A 284 -1.56 5.20 15.15
C ARG A 284 -2.02 6.41 14.36
N LEU A 285 -3.31 6.69 14.36
CA LEU A 285 -3.91 7.91 13.82
C LEU A 285 -3.78 9.06 14.83
N ILE A 286 -3.16 10.17 14.44
CA ILE A 286 -3.11 11.41 15.23
C ILE A 286 -4.04 12.44 14.60
N GLN A 287 -5.03 12.91 15.37
CA GLN A 287 -6.02 13.87 14.89
C GLN A 287 -6.46 14.84 16.01
N ARG A 288 -7.35 15.80 15.71
CA ARG A 288 -7.73 16.88 16.64
C ARG A 288 -8.96 16.58 17.50
N PHE A 289 -9.82 15.67 17.06
CA PHE A 289 -11.04 15.21 17.76
C PHE A 289 -11.06 13.68 17.83
N GLU A 290 -12.05 13.07 18.49
CA GLU A 290 -12.18 11.60 18.47
C GLU A 290 -12.93 11.17 17.20
N PRO A 291 -12.32 10.40 16.28
CA PRO A 291 -12.93 10.01 15.02
C PRO A 291 -13.83 8.77 15.19
N ILE A 292 -14.91 8.90 15.97
CA ILE A 292 -15.82 7.78 16.28
C ILE A 292 -16.28 7.02 15.01
N PRO A 293 -16.59 7.67 13.88
CA PRO A 293 -17.01 6.95 12.67
C PRO A 293 -15.92 6.18 11.97
N ILE A 294 -14.72 6.74 11.88
CA ILE A 294 -13.57 6.02 11.36
C ILE A 294 -13.32 4.79 12.24
N ILE A 295 -13.42 4.95 13.56
CA ILE A 295 -13.34 3.83 14.51
C ILE A 295 -14.39 2.76 14.20
N ASN A 296 -15.66 3.13 14.07
CA ASN A 296 -16.74 2.19 13.82
C ASN A 296 -16.59 1.48 12.47
N MET A 297 -16.19 2.22 11.44
CA MET A 297 -15.98 1.67 10.11
C MET A 297 -14.76 0.73 10.08
N LEU A 298 -13.64 1.13 10.67
CA LEU A 298 -12.46 0.26 10.78
C LEU A 298 -12.75 -0.98 11.61
N LYS A 299 -13.59 -0.87 12.63
CA LYS A 299 -14.07 -2.03 13.39
C LYS A 299 -14.73 -3.08 12.50
N GLU A 300 -15.62 -2.64 11.62
CA GLU A 300 -16.24 -3.53 10.63
C GLU A 300 -15.25 -4.02 9.55
N MET A 301 -14.15 -3.28 9.35
CA MET A 301 -13.01 -3.71 8.55
C MET A 301 -12.07 -4.71 9.28
N GLY A 302 -12.46 -5.20 10.47
CA GLY A 302 -11.69 -6.17 11.24
C GLY A 302 -10.63 -5.55 12.13
N PHE A 303 -10.75 -4.26 12.47
CA PHE A 303 -9.86 -3.62 13.44
C PHE A 303 -10.46 -3.60 14.84
N GLU A 304 -9.60 -3.66 15.84
CA GLU A 304 -9.89 -3.13 17.18
C GLU A 304 -9.12 -1.83 17.39
N HIS A 305 -9.46 -1.07 18.44
CA HIS A 305 -8.84 0.22 18.66
C HIS A 305 -8.66 0.58 20.14
N GLN A 306 -7.76 1.53 20.40
CA GLN A 306 -7.60 2.21 21.67
C GLN A 306 -7.39 3.71 21.44
N THR A 307 -8.20 4.54 22.08
CA THR A 307 -8.04 5.99 22.06
C THR A 307 -7.24 6.49 23.27
N LYS A 308 -6.31 7.42 23.04
CA LYS A 308 -5.59 8.18 24.06
C LYS A 308 -5.74 9.67 23.78
N ILE A 309 -6.36 10.40 24.71
CA ILE A 309 -6.48 11.86 24.66
C ILE A 309 -5.19 12.45 25.23
N VAL A 310 -4.42 13.17 24.41
CA VAL A 310 -3.18 13.84 24.84
C VAL A 310 -3.49 15.26 25.32
N ASN A 311 -4.26 16.01 24.53
CA ASN A 311 -4.80 17.33 24.88
C ASN A 311 -6.00 17.69 23.97
N GLU A 312 -6.57 18.88 24.13
CA GLU A 312 -7.76 19.34 23.37
C GLU A 312 -7.61 19.38 21.84
N GLN A 313 -6.37 19.37 21.32
CA GLN A 313 -6.08 19.42 19.88
C GLN A 313 -5.27 18.21 19.40
N GLU A 314 -5.10 17.20 20.26
CA GLU A 314 -4.28 16.02 19.97
C GLU A 314 -4.87 14.78 20.63
N ILE A 315 -5.42 13.92 19.78
CA ILE A 315 -5.96 12.62 20.13
C ILE A 315 -5.24 11.57 19.29
N TRP A 316 -4.79 10.51 19.95
CA TRP A 316 -4.15 9.36 19.33
C TRP A 316 -5.13 8.20 19.33
N VAL A 317 -5.39 7.60 18.16
CA VAL A 317 -6.18 6.39 18.03
C VAL A 317 -5.29 5.31 17.47
N TYR A 318 -5.05 4.27 18.26
CA TYR A 318 -4.32 3.08 17.83
C TYR A 318 -5.32 2.11 17.23
N PHE A 319 -5.07 1.66 16.00
CA PHE A 319 -5.85 0.63 15.33
C PHE A 319 -5.01 -0.63 15.20
N HIS A 320 -5.57 -1.77 15.56
CA HIS A 320 -4.95 -3.10 15.42
C HIS A 320 -5.84 -3.99 14.56
N LYS A 321 -5.29 -4.56 13.49
CA LYS A 321 -6.03 -5.43 12.58
C LYS A 321 -6.04 -6.85 13.11
N LEU A 322 -7.24 -7.37 13.35
CA LEU A 322 -7.43 -8.73 13.84
C LEU A 322 -7.01 -9.74 12.77
N ILE A 323 -6.50 -10.89 13.23
CA ILE A 323 -6.23 -12.05 12.38
C ILE A 323 -7.58 -12.63 11.97
N THR A 324 -7.83 -12.74 10.67
CA THR A 324 -8.99 -13.43 10.13
C THR A 324 -8.61 -14.90 9.93
N GLU A 325 -9.49 -15.84 10.29
CA GLU A 325 -9.25 -17.25 9.93
C GLU A 325 -9.16 -17.34 8.40
N LYS A 326 -8.02 -17.81 7.89
CA LYS A 326 -7.80 -17.98 6.44
C LYS A 326 -8.84 -18.96 5.90
N ASP A 327 -9.76 -18.47 5.08
CA ASP A 327 -10.44 -19.31 4.10
C ASP A 327 -9.44 -19.58 2.97
N ASP A 328 -9.32 -20.85 2.54
CA ASP A 328 -8.46 -21.30 1.43
C ASP A 328 -8.71 -20.58 0.08
N ASP A 329 -9.76 -19.75 -0.03
CA ASP A 329 -10.20 -19.04 -1.22
C ASP A 329 -9.66 -17.59 -1.35
N GLU A 330 -8.82 -17.09 -0.43
CA GLU A 330 -8.33 -15.71 -0.49
C GLU A 330 -7.13 -15.55 -1.44
N LYS A 331 -7.29 -14.76 -2.52
CA LYS A 331 -6.19 -14.38 -3.43
C LYS A 331 -5.16 -13.55 -2.67
N ASP A 332 -3.87 -13.77 -2.94
CA ASP A 332 -2.80 -12.92 -2.41
C ASP A 332 -3.00 -11.46 -2.83
N ALA A 333 -2.64 -10.52 -1.95
CA ALA A 333 -2.85 -9.09 -2.17
C ALA A 333 -2.16 -8.56 -3.46
N SER A 334 -1.11 -9.23 -3.94
CA SER A 334 -0.46 -8.92 -5.22
C SER A 334 -1.33 -9.22 -6.46
N ASP A 335 -2.28 -10.13 -6.32
CA ASP A 335 -3.07 -10.68 -7.43
C ASP A 335 -4.47 -10.04 -7.53
N LYS A 336 -4.85 -9.23 -6.52
CA LYS A 336 -6.10 -8.48 -6.50
C LYS A 336 -5.98 -7.20 -7.36
N PRO A 337 -6.93 -6.92 -8.28
CA PRO A 337 -6.95 -5.65 -9.01
C PRO A 337 -7.07 -4.47 -8.05
N ASN A 338 -6.31 -3.41 -8.36
CA ASN A 338 -6.39 -2.14 -7.68
C ASN A 338 -7.59 -1.35 -8.23
N VAL A 339 -8.48 -0.93 -7.34
CA VAL A 339 -9.73 -0.24 -7.71
C VAL A 339 -9.76 1.13 -7.04
N VAL A 340 -10.02 2.17 -7.84
CA VAL A 340 -10.32 3.52 -7.37
C VAL A 340 -11.82 3.77 -7.49
N ILE A 341 -12.44 4.09 -6.36
CA ILE A 341 -13.87 4.39 -6.26
C ILE A 341 -14.02 5.89 -6.07
N GLN A 342 -15.03 6.50 -6.68
CA GLN A 342 -15.37 7.89 -6.42
C GLN A 342 -16.87 8.12 -6.29
N SER A 343 -17.26 9.23 -5.67
CA SER A 343 -18.65 9.67 -5.63
C SER A 343 -18.76 11.18 -5.68
N ALA A 344 -19.72 11.67 -6.45
CA ALA A 344 -20.12 13.08 -6.48
C ALA A 344 -21.55 13.29 -5.97
N THR A 345 -22.15 12.27 -5.34
CA THR A 345 -23.54 12.31 -4.92
C THR A 345 -23.67 11.87 -3.46
N PRO A 346 -23.81 12.82 -2.50
CA PRO A 346 -23.92 12.54 -1.07
C PRO A 346 -25.00 11.52 -0.69
N VAL A 347 -26.09 11.50 -1.45
CA VAL A 347 -27.18 10.54 -1.28
C VAL A 347 -26.72 9.07 -1.30
N ALA A 348 -25.63 8.75 -1.99
CA ALA A 348 -25.11 7.39 -2.13
C ALA A 348 -24.23 6.96 -0.95
N TYR A 349 -23.75 7.89 -0.13
CA TYR A 349 -22.67 7.63 0.84
C TYR A 349 -23.03 6.53 1.84
N PRO A 350 -24.24 6.44 2.43
CA PRO A 350 -24.56 5.35 3.35
C PRO A 350 -24.44 3.96 2.71
N VAL A 351 -24.84 3.84 1.44
CA VAL A 351 -24.74 2.59 0.68
C VAL A 351 -23.28 2.28 0.36
N ILE A 352 -22.50 3.28 -0.05
CA ILE A 352 -21.05 3.13 -0.32
C ILE A 352 -20.33 2.67 0.96
N MET A 353 -20.59 3.30 2.10
CA MET A 353 -19.97 2.94 3.37
C MET A 353 -20.28 1.50 3.76
N ARG A 354 -21.51 1.04 3.55
CA ARG A 354 -21.86 -0.37 3.78
C ARG A 354 -21.20 -1.30 2.77
N LEU A 355 -21.13 -0.92 1.50
CA LEU A 355 -20.48 -1.68 0.43
C LEU A 355 -18.99 -1.93 0.75
N LEU A 356 -18.29 -0.90 1.21
CA LEU A 356 -16.86 -0.97 1.55
C LEU A 356 -16.55 -1.89 2.74
N GLN A 357 -17.56 -2.29 3.52
CA GLN A 357 -17.40 -3.28 4.59
C GLN A 357 -17.48 -4.73 4.11
N SER A 358 -17.84 -4.97 2.85
CA SER A 358 -18.00 -6.32 2.31
C SER A 358 -16.68 -7.10 2.36
N ASN A 359 -16.65 -8.18 3.14
CA ASN A 359 -15.53 -9.14 3.13
C ASN A 359 -15.30 -9.73 1.75
N LYS A 360 -16.36 -9.97 0.97
CA LYS A 360 -16.23 -10.54 -0.37
C LYS A 360 -15.49 -9.60 -1.32
N ILE A 361 -15.83 -8.30 -1.31
CA ILE A 361 -15.09 -7.29 -2.08
C ILE A 361 -13.63 -7.25 -1.63
N ARG A 362 -13.38 -7.21 -0.32
CA ARG A 362 -12.00 -7.18 0.23
C ARG A 362 -11.15 -8.38 -0.17
N LYS A 363 -11.75 -9.56 -0.31
CA LYS A 363 -11.06 -10.77 -0.74
C LYS A 363 -10.64 -10.75 -2.21
N VAL A 364 -11.28 -9.93 -3.05
CA VAL A 364 -11.03 -9.95 -4.51
C VAL A 364 -10.43 -8.68 -5.07
N VAL A 365 -10.54 -7.52 -4.40
CA VAL A 365 -9.98 -6.25 -4.89
C VAL A 365 -9.21 -5.49 -3.81
N ASN A 366 -8.23 -4.71 -4.25
CA ASN A 366 -7.54 -3.73 -3.41
C ASN A 366 -8.15 -2.35 -3.65
N ILE A 367 -8.86 -1.81 -2.66
CA ILE A 367 -9.41 -0.46 -2.77
C ILE A 367 -8.30 0.56 -2.50
N LYS A 368 -7.81 1.20 -3.56
CA LYS A 368 -6.67 2.13 -3.47
C LYS A 368 -7.08 3.50 -2.96
N GLU A 369 -8.27 3.96 -3.33
CA GLU A 369 -8.79 5.28 -3.00
C GLU A 369 -10.32 5.29 -3.09
N LEU A 370 -10.96 5.94 -2.12
CA LEU A 370 -12.34 6.39 -2.23
C LEU A 370 -12.32 7.90 -2.35
N LYS A 371 -12.64 8.47 -3.52
CA LYS A 371 -12.64 9.93 -3.70
C LYS A 371 -14.03 10.53 -3.61
N VAL A 372 -14.25 11.41 -2.63
CA VAL A 372 -15.48 12.19 -2.52
C VAL A 372 -15.30 13.58 -3.15
N TRP A 373 -16.22 13.96 -4.03
CA TRP A 373 -16.16 15.22 -4.79
C TRP A 373 -17.18 16.24 -4.30
N GLU A 374 -16.73 17.46 -4.04
CA GLU A 374 -17.60 18.63 -3.86
C GLU A 374 -17.97 19.26 -5.23
N GLU A 375 -17.05 19.22 -6.20
CA GLU A 375 -17.24 19.77 -7.55
C GLU A 375 -17.50 18.67 -8.59
N THR A 376 -18.65 18.72 -9.25
CA THR A 376 -19.14 17.69 -10.17
C THR A 376 -18.33 17.55 -11.47
N GLU A 377 -17.69 18.60 -11.98
CA GLU A 377 -16.95 18.52 -13.26
C GLU A 377 -15.67 17.69 -13.16
N LYS A 378 -14.94 17.79 -12.04
CA LYS A 378 -13.68 17.06 -11.84
C LYS A 378 -13.89 15.55 -11.75
N HIS A 379 -15.01 15.10 -11.18
CA HIS A 379 -15.32 13.68 -11.05
C HIS A 379 -15.51 12.99 -12.41
N LEU A 380 -16.13 13.67 -13.39
CA LEU A 380 -16.33 13.12 -14.72
C LEU A 380 -14.99 12.87 -15.43
N GLY A 381 -14.04 13.78 -15.28
CA GLY A 381 -12.71 13.65 -15.88
C GLY A 381 -11.94 12.44 -15.37
N TRP A 382 -12.11 12.04 -14.10
CA TRP A 382 -11.40 10.90 -13.52
C TRP A 382 -11.88 9.56 -14.09
N ILE A 383 -13.20 9.35 -14.15
CA ILE A 383 -13.75 8.11 -14.70
C ILE A 383 -13.53 8.02 -16.21
N VAL A 384 -13.61 9.12 -16.95
CA VAL A 384 -13.34 9.13 -18.40
C VAL A 384 -11.89 8.76 -18.70
N ASN A 385 -10.94 9.34 -17.96
CA ASN A 385 -9.50 9.14 -18.18
C ASN A 385 -8.92 7.90 -17.49
N GLY A 386 -9.75 7.08 -16.84
CA GLY A 386 -9.29 5.84 -16.17
C GLY A 386 -8.50 6.07 -14.87
N LYS A 387 -8.63 7.25 -14.24
CA LYS A 387 -8.11 7.47 -12.87
C LYS A 387 -9.02 6.88 -11.80
N ALA A 388 -10.31 6.75 -12.11
CA ALA A 388 -11.28 6.01 -11.32
C ALA A 388 -11.81 4.84 -12.15
N ASP A 389 -12.15 3.73 -11.48
CA ASP A 389 -12.72 2.53 -12.08
C ASP A 389 -14.23 2.47 -11.84
N ILE A 390 -14.65 2.92 -10.66
CA ILE A 390 -16.04 2.91 -10.20
C ILE A 390 -16.44 4.30 -9.75
N SER A 391 -17.61 4.76 -10.16
CA SER A 391 -18.16 6.05 -9.76
C SER A 391 -19.62 5.93 -9.37
N PHE A 392 -20.04 6.64 -8.33
CA PHE A 392 -21.44 6.83 -7.97
C PHE A 392 -21.88 8.21 -8.45
N SER A 393 -22.82 8.25 -9.41
CA SER A 393 -23.14 9.49 -10.12
C SER A 393 -24.61 9.59 -10.53
N ALA A 394 -25.05 10.83 -10.75
CA ALA A 394 -26.40 11.15 -11.20
C ALA A 394 -26.64 10.72 -12.65
N LEU A 395 -27.84 10.24 -12.96
CA LEU A 395 -28.22 9.70 -14.27
C LEU A 395 -27.97 10.69 -15.41
N ILE A 396 -28.44 11.92 -15.27
CA ILE A 396 -28.30 12.97 -16.30
C ILE A 396 -26.82 13.25 -16.58
N THR A 397 -26.00 13.23 -15.53
CA THR A 397 -24.56 13.44 -15.62
C THR A 397 -23.88 12.25 -16.32
N SER A 398 -24.23 11.02 -15.94
CA SER A 398 -23.72 9.80 -16.58
C SER A 398 -24.11 9.70 -18.05
N ALA A 399 -25.30 10.13 -18.45
CA ALA A 399 -25.75 10.10 -19.84
C ALA A 399 -24.93 10.99 -20.79
N LYS A 400 -24.30 12.05 -20.26
CA LYS A 400 -23.34 12.87 -21.04
C LYS A 400 -22.09 12.07 -21.43
N LEU A 401 -21.83 10.95 -20.76
CA LEU A 401 -20.67 10.09 -21.04
C LEU A 401 -20.94 9.05 -22.13
N LYS A 402 -22.05 9.12 -22.87
CA LYS A 402 -22.40 8.13 -23.90
C LYS A 402 -21.38 7.91 -25.00
N ASP A 403 -20.51 8.89 -25.23
CA ASP A 403 -19.43 8.78 -26.20
C ASP A 403 -18.13 8.21 -25.63
N ASN A 404 -18.10 7.88 -24.34
CA ASN A 404 -16.95 7.33 -23.63
C ASN A 404 -17.15 5.85 -23.29
N ASP A 405 -16.04 5.18 -22.99
CA ASP A 405 -16.02 3.78 -22.57
C ASP A 405 -16.49 3.63 -21.11
N ILE A 406 -17.81 3.66 -20.91
CA ILE A 406 -18.49 3.71 -19.61
C ILE A 406 -19.73 2.81 -19.61
N LYS A 407 -19.97 2.13 -18.49
CA LYS A 407 -21.19 1.35 -18.22
C LYS A 407 -21.91 1.87 -16.97
N VAL A 408 -23.22 1.81 -16.93
CA VAL A 408 -24.10 2.20 -15.80
C VAL A 408 -25.07 1.04 -15.52
N PRO A 409 -24.55 -0.11 -15.05
CA PRO A 409 -25.31 -1.37 -15.03
C PRO A 409 -26.44 -1.41 -13.99
N ALA A 410 -26.45 -0.49 -13.02
CA ALA A 410 -27.48 -0.43 -12.00
C ALA A 410 -27.77 1.01 -11.54
N MET A 411 -29.05 1.28 -11.31
CA MET A 411 -29.53 2.48 -10.62
C MET A 411 -30.11 2.07 -9.28
N PHE A 412 -29.83 2.84 -8.23
CA PHE A 412 -30.31 2.50 -6.89
C PHE A 412 -30.90 3.66 -6.11
N VAL A 413 -30.77 4.88 -6.60
CA VAL A 413 -31.33 6.05 -5.94
C VAL A 413 -32.48 6.59 -6.77
N TRP A 414 -33.62 6.71 -6.12
CA TRP A 414 -34.87 7.15 -6.72
C TRP A 414 -35.45 8.27 -5.87
N ASP A 415 -36.18 9.16 -6.52
CA ASP A 415 -37.05 10.10 -5.82
C ASP A 415 -36.37 10.96 -4.74
N ASN A 416 -35.61 11.97 -5.17
CA ASN A 416 -34.81 12.75 -4.23
C ASN A 416 -35.28 14.19 -4.04
N PHE A 417 -36.29 14.71 -4.73
CA PHE A 417 -36.63 16.13 -4.63
C PHE A 417 -37.91 16.36 -3.84
N SER A 418 -37.93 17.42 -3.04
CA SER A 418 -39.09 17.89 -2.28
C SER A 418 -39.17 19.41 -2.30
N ILE A 419 -40.40 19.93 -2.25
CA ILE A 419 -40.65 21.35 -2.00
C ILE A 419 -40.94 21.49 -0.52
N LEU A 420 -40.20 22.36 0.17
CA LEU A 420 -40.42 22.67 1.58
C LEU A 420 -40.96 24.07 1.73
N THR A 421 -41.95 24.23 2.62
CA THR A 421 -42.49 25.55 2.97
C THR A 421 -42.44 25.78 4.48
N ARG A 422 -42.23 27.03 4.89
CA ARG A 422 -42.28 27.48 6.30
C ARG A 422 -43.17 28.71 6.44
N GLY A 423 -43.78 28.88 7.61
CA GLY A 423 -44.66 30.03 7.89
C GLY A 423 -46.04 29.97 7.23
N TYR A 424 -46.27 29.03 6.31
CA TYR A 424 -47.57 28.75 5.72
C TYR A 424 -47.69 27.26 5.34
N THR A 425 -48.93 26.79 5.21
CA THR A 425 -49.21 25.40 4.84
C THR A 425 -49.37 25.26 3.34
N ALA A 426 -48.63 24.33 2.73
CA ALA A 426 -48.76 24.00 1.32
C ALA A 426 -48.82 22.48 1.13
N SER A 427 -49.72 22.03 0.25
CA SER A 427 -49.96 20.60 -0.04
C SER A 427 -49.94 20.26 -1.53
N LYS A 428 -50.03 21.28 -2.38
CA LYS A 428 -50.07 21.20 -3.84
C LYS A 428 -49.38 22.42 -4.46
N LEU A 429 -49.12 22.38 -5.77
CA LEU A 429 -48.36 23.42 -6.47
C LEU A 429 -49.05 24.78 -6.41
N GLU A 430 -50.38 24.82 -6.52
CA GLU A 430 -51.14 26.07 -6.51
C GLU A 430 -50.98 26.86 -5.20
N ASP A 431 -50.70 26.16 -4.09
CA ASP A 431 -50.48 26.80 -2.78
C ASP A 431 -49.16 27.60 -2.74
N LEU A 432 -48.29 27.44 -3.74
CA LEU A 432 -47.00 28.15 -3.86
C LEU A 432 -47.13 29.49 -4.61
N ILE A 433 -48.26 29.74 -5.26
CA ILE A 433 -48.50 30.99 -6.01
C ILE A 433 -48.48 32.16 -5.02
N GLY A 434 -47.72 33.21 -5.37
CA GLY A 434 -47.50 34.38 -4.52
C GLY A 434 -46.27 34.27 -3.61
N HIS A 435 -45.59 33.12 -3.58
CA HIS A 435 -44.31 32.94 -2.90
C HIS A 435 -43.15 32.81 -3.90
N VAL A 436 -41.93 33.17 -3.47
CA VAL A 436 -40.71 33.01 -4.27
C VAL A 436 -40.08 31.67 -3.95
N ILE A 437 -39.96 30.81 -4.95
CA ILE A 437 -39.41 29.46 -4.84
C ILE A 437 -37.89 29.50 -5.07
N ASP A 438 -37.12 29.38 -3.99
CA ASP A 438 -35.66 29.28 -4.06
C ASP A 438 -35.26 27.92 -4.67
N THR A 439 -34.60 27.97 -5.82
CA THR A 439 -34.42 26.81 -6.71
C THR A 439 -32.94 26.55 -6.98
N PRO A 440 -32.49 25.28 -6.88
CA PRO A 440 -31.09 24.95 -7.11
C PRO A 440 -30.68 25.15 -8.56
N LEU A 441 -29.38 25.34 -8.77
CA LEU A 441 -28.75 25.58 -10.06
C LEU A 441 -29.19 26.92 -10.69
N PHE A 442 -29.55 26.91 -11.97
CA PHE A 442 -29.92 28.09 -12.76
C PHE A 442 -31.18 27.79 -13.59
N ALA A 443 -31.83 28.81 -14.13
CA ALA A 443 -33.14 28.70 -14.80
C ALA A 443 -33.17 27.70 -15.97
N GLU A 444 -32.07 27.55 -16.69
CA GLU A 444 -31.97 26.62 -17.82
C GLU A 444 -31.51 25.21 -17.44
N ALA A 445 -31.27 24.95 -16.15
CA ALA A 445 -30.83 23.63 -15.68
C ALA A 445 -31.99 22.62 -15.72
N PRO A 446 -31.70 21.31 -15.87
CA PRO A 446 -32.74 20.29 -15.92
C PRO A 446 -33.76 20.33 -14.77
N PRO A 447 -33.40 20.56 -13.49
CA PRO A 447 -34.40 20.66 -12.41
C PRO A 447 -35.43 21.77 -12.60
N ALA A 448 -35.00 22.94 -13.11
CA ALA A 448 -35.90 24.06 -13.40
C ALA A 448 -36.84 23.74 -14.56
N LYS A 449 -36.30 23.15 -15.65
CA LYS A 449 -37.10 22.71 -16.80
C LYS A 449 -38.08 21.59 -16.47
N ILE A 450 -37.70 20.63 -15.62
CA ILE A 450 -38.62 19.60 -15.11
C ILE A 450 -39.71 20.26 -14.26
N THR A 451 -39.37 21.26 -13.45
CA THR A 451 -40.34 22.01 -12.63
C THR A 451 -41.35 22.75 -13.50
N LYS A 452 -40.88 23.40 -14.56
CA LYS A 452 -41.75 23.98 -15.59
C LYS A 452 -42.70 22.95 -16.20
N TYR A 453 -42.15 21.83 -16.68
CA TYR A 453 -42.95 20.75 -17.25
C TYR A 453 -44.04 20.27 -16.29
N VAL A 454 -43.73 20.02 -15.02
CA VAL A 454 -44.74 19.49 -14.09
C VAL A 454 -45.82 20.50 -13.73
N ILE A 455 -45.51 21.80 -13.72
CA ILE A 455 -46.51 22.86 -13.54
C ILE A 455 -47.46 22.89 -14.75
N GLU A 456 -46.90 22.97 -15.96
CA GLU A 456 -47.69 23.06 -17.20
C GLU A 456 -48.52 21.80 -17.45
N ALA A 457 -47.96 20.61 -17.19
CA ALA A 457 -48.66 19.34 -17.35
C ALA A 457 -49.80 19.13 -16.35
N LYS A 458 -49.80 19.87 -15.23
CA LYS A 458 -50.95 19.95 -14.31
C LYS A 458 -52.03 20.94 -14.76
N GLY A 459 -51.85 21.59 -15.91
CA GLY A 459 -52.76 22.62 -16.41
C GLY A 459 -52.63 23.96 -15.68
N LEU A 460 -51.51 24.19 -15.00
CA LEU A 460 -51.20 25.46 -14.34
C LEU A 460 -50.35 26.34 -15.27
N ASN A 461 -50.45 27.66 -15.11
CA ASN A 461 -49.61 28.60 -15.85
C ASN A 461 -48.27 28.77 -15.12
N TYR A 462 -47.15 28.51 -15.80
CA TYR A 462 -45.82 28.65 -15.23
C TYR A 462 -45.51 30.09 -14.78
N ASP A 463 -46.02 31.08 -15.51
CA ASP A 463 -45.76 32.49 -15.24
C ASP A 463 -46.48 33.00 -13.97
N ASP A 464 -47.37 32.20 -13.37
CA ASP A 464 -48.00 32.52 -12.08
C ASP A 464 -47.06 32.22 -10.89
N PHE A 465 -45.92 31.54 -11.14
CA PHE A 465 -44.94 31.15 -10.14
C PHE A 465 -43.72 32.07 -10.19
N SER A 466 -43.18 32.40 -9.01
CA SER A 466 -41.95 33.19 -8.90
C SER A 466 -40.79 32.29 -8.46
N PHE A 467 -39.67 32.36 -9.17
CA PHE A 467 -38.48 31.56 -8.87
C PHE A 467 -37.28 32.46 -8.58
N SER A 468 -36.45 32.03 -7.63
CA SER A 468 -35.13 32.59 -7.37
C SER A 468 -34.07 31.55 -7.69
N TYR A 469 -32.97 31.98 -8.31
CA TYR A 469 -31.81 31.16 -8.62
C TYR A 469 -30.56 31.85 -8.08
N GLY A 470 -29.58 31.07 -7.62
CA GLY A 470 -28.29 31.63 -7.20
C GLY A 470 -27.41 32.05 -8.38
N GLU A 471 -26.47 32.96 -8.12
CA GLU A 471 -25.50 33.48 -9.09
C GLU A 471 -24.07 33.01 -8.74
N PRO A 472 -23.34 32.31 -9.62
CA PRO A 472 -23.74 31.87 -10.96
C PRO A 472 -24.69 30.65 -10.96
N PHE A 473 -24.87 29.97 -9.82
CA PHE A 473 -25.86 28.90 -9.64
C PHE A 473 -26.18 28.68 -8.16
N GLY A 474 -27.43 28.33 -7.84
CA GLY A 474 -27.89 28.05 -6.48
C GLY A 474 -27.38 26.71 -5.94
N ARG A 475 -26.72 26.73 -4.78
CA ARG A 475 -26.22 25.52 -4.11
C ARG A 475 -27.25 24.98 -3.10
N PRO A 476 -27.52 23.66 -3.06
CA PRO A 476 -28.47 23.08 -2.11
C PRO A 476 -28.22 23.43 -0.65
N GLU A 477 -26.95 23.51 -0.24
CA GLU A 477 -26.54 23.87 1.13
C GLU A 477 -26.89 25.33 1.46
N GLU A 478 -26.74 26.25 0.51
CA GLU A 478 -27.09 27.66 0.68
C GLU A 478 -28.61 27.83 0.76
N ILE A 479 -29.36 27.15 -0.12
CA ILE A 479 -30.83 27.16 -0.14
C ILE A 479 -31.39 26.59 1.17
N LEU A 480 -30.81 25.50 1.67
CA LEU A 480 -31.14 24.95 2.98
C LEU A 480 -30.96 26.00 4.08
N MET A 481 -29.83 26.71 4.09
CA MET A 481 -29.55 27.73 5.11
C MET A 481 -30.48 28.94 5.00
N ASN A 482 -30.82 29.37 3.78
CA ASN A 482 -31.81 30.42 3.55
C ASN A 482 -33.17 30.03 4.12
N PHE A 483 -33.61 28.78 3.88
CA PHE A 483 -34.85 28.26 4.42
C PHE A 483 -34.87 28.23 5.94
N VAL A 484 -33.83 27.65 6.56
CA VAL A 484 -33.70 27.55 8.02
C VAL A 484 -33.69 28.92 8.69
N ARG A 485 -32.99 29.91 8.08
CA ARG A 485 -32.91 31.29 8.60
C ARG A 485 -34.16 32.13 8.34
N GLY A 486 -35.05 31.67 7.45
CA GLY A 486 -36.27 32.39 7.09
C GLY A 486 -36.04 33.49 6.05
N VAL A 487 -34.90 33.44 5.36
CA VAL A 487 -34.65 34.27 4.17
C VAL A 487 -35.56 33.83 3.02
N SER A 488 -35.70 32.50 2.85
CA SER A 488 -36.62 31.89 1.90
C SER A 488 -37.71 31.15 2.67
N ASP A 489 -38.97 31.37 2.34
CA ASP A 489 -40.10 30.64 2.93
C ASP A 489 -40.47 29.38 2.14
N THR A 490 -40.00 29.28 0.91
CA THR A 490 -40.34 28.23 -0.07
C THR A 490 -39.09 27.81 -0.82
N VAL A 491 -38.72 26.53 -0.74
CA VAL A 491 -37.49 26.03 -1.36
C VAL A 491 -37.69 24.68 -2.05
N ILE A 492 -36.96 24.45 -3.13
CA ILE A 492 -36.77 23.13 -3.74
C ILE A 492 -35.45 22.56 -3.23
N LEU A 493 -35.52 21.43 -2.52
CA LEU A 493 -34.34 20.73 -2.03
C LEU A 493 -34.32 19.28 -2.50
N ARG A 494 -33.11 18.76 -2.68
CA ARG A 494 -32.89 17.32 -2.88
C ARG A 494 -32.48 16.65 -1.58
N GLU A 495 -32.58 15.33 -1.51
CA GLU A 495 -31.93 14.54 -0.46
C GLU A 495 -30.39 14.58 -0.65
N PRO A 496 -29.62 14.62 0.45
CA PRO A 496 -30.08 14.60 1.86
C PRO A 496 -30.49 15.97 2.44
N GLU A 497 -30.27 17.07 1.72
CA GLU A 497 -30.47 18.44 2.21
C GLU A 497 -31.93 18.73 2.63
N ALA A 498 -32.92 18.18 1.92
CA ALA A 498 -34.33 18.29 2.25
C ALA A 498 -34.65 17.75 3.66
N SER A 499 -34.10 16.58 4.02
CA SER A 499 -34.27 16.00 5.34
C SER A 499 -33.50 16.74 6.43
N TYR A 500 -32.33 17.28 6.10
CA TYR A 500 -31.57 18.11 7.04
C TYR A 500 -32.31 19.40 7.40
N ALA A 501 -32.88 20.09 6.41
CA ALA A 501 -33.72 21.25 6.62
C ALA A 501 -34.90 20.92 7.55
N GLN A 502 -35.63 19.82 7.26
CA GLN A 502 -36.74 19.36 8.10
C GLN A 502 -36.30 19.09 9.54
N LYS A 503 -35.16 18.40 9.74
CA LYS A 503 -34.70 18.05 11.08
C LYS A 503 -34.27 19.27 11.90
N ILE A 504 -33.65 20.26 11.24
CA ILE A 504 -33.26 21.52 11.88
C ILE A 504 -34.52 22.31 12.28
N MET A 505 -35.50 22.41 11.40
CA MET A 505 -36.76 23.11 11.68
C MET A 505 -37.56 22.42 12.80
N GLU A 506 -37.62 21.09 12.80
CA GLU A 506 -38.22 20.31 13.89
C GLU A 506 -37.58 20.65 15.25
N LYS A 507 -36.24 20.72 15.31
CA LYS A 507 -35.51 21.10 16.53
C LYS A 507 -35.79 22.53 16.98
N MET A 508 -36.11 23.43 16.05
CA MET A 508 -36.53 24.81 16.33
C MET A 508 -38.00 24.91 16.74
N GLY A 509 -38.76 23.81 16.70
CA GLY A 509 -40.20 23.81 16.97
C GLY A 509 -41.03 24.43 15.83
N GLU A 510 -40.44 24.59 14.65
CA GLU A 510 -41.07 25.19 13.49
C GLU A 510 -41.72 24.12 12.60
N LYS A 511 -42.92 24.42 12.10
CA LYS A 511 -43.63 23.52 11.19
C LYS A 511 -43.12 23.71 9.76
N VAL A 512 -42.89 22.59 9.09
CA VAL A 512 -42.53 22.54 7.66
C VAL A 512 -43.61 21.75 6.92
N SER A 513 -44.10 22.30 5.81
CA SER A 513 -44.89 21.52 4.85
C SER A 513 -43.97 20.91 3.81
N VAL A 514 -44.29 19.69 3.38
CA VAL A 514 -43.49 18.94 2.40
C VAL A 514 -44.39 18.53 1.24
N ILE A 515 -44.04 18.96 0.04
CA ILE A 515 -44.68 18.49 -1.20
C ILE A 515 -43.71 17.56 -1.91
N SER A 516 -44.09 16.29 -2.04
CA SER A 516 -43.30 15.27 -2.73
C SER A 516 -43.30 15.52 -4.24
N TYR A 517 -42.10 15.68 -4.80
CA TYR A 517 -41.93 15.82 -6.24
C TYR A 517 -42.28 14.53 -6.98
N ASN A 518 -42.05 13.36 -6.36
CA ASN A 518 -42.51 12.07 -6.89
C ASN A 518 -44.00 12.02 -7.15
N LYS A 519 -44.76 12.51 -6.17
CA LYS A 519 -46.21 12.44 -6.22
C LYS A 519 -46.72 13.27 -7.39
N ILE A 520 -46.18 14.49 -7.53
CA ILE A 520 -46.45 15.36 -8.68
C ILE A 520 -46.08 14.65 -9.99
N TRP A 521 -44.87 14.10 -10.07
CA TRP A 521 -44.37 13.40 -11.26
C TRP A 521 -45.26 12.22 -11.67
N ASN A 522 -45.68 11.39 -10.71
CA ASN A 522 -46.50 10.21 -10.95
C ASN A 522 -47.97 10.51 -11.29
N GLU A 523 -48.50 11.63 -10.80
CA GLU A 523 -49.83 12.10 -11.20
C GLU A 523 -49.88 12.45 -12.69
N ILE A 524 -48.78 13.00 -13.21
CA ILE A 524 -48.62 13.39 -14.62
C ILE A 524 -48.23 12.19 -15.48
N ASN A 525 -47.20 11.45 -15.07
CA ASN A 525 -46.60 10.33 -15.81
C ASN A 525 -47.11 8.99 -15.25
N LYS A 526 -48.41 8.73 -15.41
CA LYS A 526 -49.06 7.54 -14.83
C LYS A 526 -48.36 6.24 -15.24
N GLY A 527 -48.09 5.38 -14.26
CA GLY A 527 -47.45 4.09 -14.47
C GLY A 527 -45.92 4.13 -14.57
N PHE A 528 -45.31 5.32 -14.57
CA PHE A 528 -43.85 5.45 -14.63
C PHE A 528 -43.17 5.05 -13.30
N GLY A 529 -43.78 5.40 -12.17
CA GLY A 529 -43.23 5.14 -10.84
C GLY A 529 -42.17 6.17 -10.44
N SER A 530 -41.24 5.77 -9.58
CA SER A 530 -40.20 6.70 -9.11
C SER A 530 -39.17 6.98 -10.21
N PHE A 531 -38.81 8.26 -10.39
CA PHE A 531 -37.83 8.62 -11.40
C PHE A 531 -36.39 8.34 -10.97
N PRO A 532 -35.54 7.88 -11.91
CA PRO A 532 -34.16 7.52 -11.62
C PRO A 532 -33.32 8.76 -11.30
N ASN A 533 -32.48 8.67 -10.26
CA ASN A 533 -31.63 9.77 -9.85
C ASN A 533 -30.13 9.44 -9.95
N ALA A 534 -29.66 8.41 -9.25
CA ALA A 534 -28.24 8.05 -9.22
C ALA A 534 -28.02 6.53 -9.22
N GLY A 535 -26.86 6.13 -9.75
CA GLY A 535 -26.47 4.74 -9.92
C GLY A 535 -24.97 4.55 -9.86
N ILE A 536 -24.56 3.30 -10.06
CA ILE A 536 -23.17 2.91 -10.15
C ILE A 536 -22.72 2.97 -11.61
N VAL A 537 -21.54 3.53 -11.82
CA VAL A 537 -20.90 3.75 -13.10
C VAL A 537 -19.56 3.02 -13.09
N PHE A 538 -19.29 2.20 -14.09
CA PHE A 538 -18.02 1.52 -14.29
C PHE A 538 -17.29 2.08 -15.50
N LYS A 539 -15.97 2.15 -15.41
CA LYS A 539 -15.11 2.24 -16.58
C LYS A 539 -15.30 0.95 -17.40
N GLY A 540 -15.56 1.07 -18.69
CA GLY A 540 -15.76 -0.11 -19.54
C GLY A 540 -14.54 -1.04 -19.57
N GLU A 541 -13.33 -0.48 -19.51
CA GLU A 541 -12.09 -1.24 -19.33
C GLU A 541 -12.07 -2.09 -18.05
N PHE A 542 -12.53 -1.56 -16.92
CA PHE A 542 -12.63 -2.31 -15.66
C PHE A 542 -13.56 -3.52 -15.83
N VAL A 543 -14.73 -3.34 -16.45
CA VAL A 543 -15.67 -4.45 -16.73
C VAL A 543 -15.06 -5.51 -17.63
N ARG A 544 -14.33 -5.12 -18.67
CA ARG A 544 -13.71 -6.09 -19.61
C ARG A 544 -12.53 -6.84 -19.00
N LYS A 545 -11.73 -6.20 -18.15
CA LYS A 545 -10.56 -6.81 -17.51
C LYS A 545 -10.92 -7.62 -16.26
N HIS A 546 -11.96 -7.20 -15.55
CA HIS A 546 -12.36 -7.74 -14.24
C HIS A 546 -13.88 -8.02 -14.20
N PRO A 547 -14.42 -8.86 -15.11
CA PRO A 547 -15.87 -9.04 -15.24
C PRO A 547 -16.51 -9.71 -14.01
N GLU A 548 -15.80 -10.62 -13.35
CA GLU A 548 -16.31 -11.31 -12.16
C GLU A 548 -16.30 -10.38 -10.94
N GLU A 549 -15.27 -9.56 -10.78
CA GLU A 549 -15.22 -8.53 -9.75
C GLU A 549 -16.31 -7.48 -9.98
N ALA A 550 -16.56 -7.06 -11.23
CA ALA A 550 -17.64 -6.14 -11.55
C ALA A 550 -19.03 -6.70 -11.19
N LYS A 551 -19.29 -7.98 -11.46
CA LYS A 551 -20.53 -8.66 -11.03
C LYS A 551 -20.64 -8.73 -9.52
N LEU A 552 -19.57 -9.11 -8.82
CA LEU A 552 -19.56 -9.17 -7.36
C LEU A 552 -19.83 -7.80 -6.73
N PHE A 553 -19.28 -6.72 -7.28
CA PHE A 553 -19.60 -5.35 -6.85
C PHE A 553 -21.09 -5.04 -6.94
N LEU A 554 -21.76 -5.50 -8.00
CA LEU A 554 -23.21 -5.30 -8.17
C LEU A 554 -24.04 -6.13 -7.19
N GLU A 555 -23.63 -7.36 -6.91
CA GLU A 555 -24.27 -8.23 -5.91
C GLU A 555 -24.13 -7.67 -4.49
N GLU A 556 -22.93 -7.22 -4.13
CA GLU A 556 -22.66 -6.63 -2.82
C GLU A 556 -23.27 -5.23 -2.71
N LEU A 557 -23.39 -4.47 -3.80
CA LEU A 557 -24.16 -3.22 -3.84
C LEU A 557 -25.64 -3.47 -3.51
N LYS A 558 -26.25 -4.48 -4.13
CA LYS A 558 -27.64 -4.87 -3.83
C LYS A 558 -27.81 -5.27 -2.37
N SER A 559 -26.86 -6.03 -1.82
CA SER A 559 -26.85 -6.42 -0.41
C SER A 559 -26.70 -5.22 0.52
N ALA A 560 -25.83 -4.27 0.19
CA ALA A 560 -25.65 -3.03 0.95
C ALA A 560 -26.91 -2.16 0.96
N ILE A 561 -27.60 -2.03 -0.18
CA ILE A 561 -28.88 -1.31 -0.29
C ILE A 561 -29.93 -1.93 0.62
N ASN A 562 -30.11 -3.25 0.57
CA ASN A 562 -31.08 -3.95 1.41
C ASN A 562 -30.77 -3.73 2.89
N TRP A 563 -29.50 -3.87 3.28
CA TRP A 563 -29.08 -3.63 4.65
C TRP A 563 -29.36 -2.19 5.11
N VAL A 564 -29.05 -1.18 4.30
CA VAL A 564 -29.33 0.23 4.63
C VAL A 564 -30.83 0.47 4.77
N ASN A 565 -31.65 -0.18 3.95
CA ASN A 565 -33.11 -0.09 4.05
C ASN A 565 -33.66 -0.69 5.34
N GLU A 566 -33.11 -1.81 5.79
CA GLU A 566 -33.53 -2.49 7.02
C GLU A 566 -32.93 -1.86 8.29
N ASN A 567 -31.77 -1.19 8.19
CA ASN A 567 -30.96 -0.78 9.33
C ASN A 567 -30.69 0.73 9.36
N LYS A 568 -31.72 1.56 9.17
CA LYS A 568 -31.62 3.03 9.03
C LYS A 568 -30.77 3.71 10.11
N LYS A 569 -30.95 3.35 11.38
CA LYS A 569 -30.19 3.93 12.51
C LYS A 569 -28.71 3.51 12.48
N ALA A 570 -28.42 2.25 12.19
CA ALA A 570 -27.04 1.77 12.09
C ALA A 570 -26.34 2.38 10.87
N ALA A 571 -27.04 2.48 9.74
CA ALA A 571 -26.55 3.15 8.53
C ALA A 571 -26.29 4.64 8.73
N ALA A 572 -27.11 5.32 9.54
CA ALA A 572 -26.86 6.70 9.95
C ALA A 572 -25.56 6.80 10.75
N ASN A 573 -25.40 5.97 11.79
CA ASN A 573 -24.17 5.92 12.60
C ASN A 573 -22.92 5.53 11.81
N LEU A 574 -23.08 4.75 10.74
CA LEU A 574 -21.98 4.36 9.87
C LEU A 574 -21.51 5.50 8.95
N SER A 575 -22.41 6.38 8.53
CA SER A 575 -22.14 7.33 7.45
C SER A 575 -22.08 8.79 7.90
N PHE A 576 -22.40 9.11 9.16
CA PHE A 576 -22.62 10.49 9.60
C PHE A 576 -21.41 11.42 9.43
N ASP A 577 -20.19 10.93 9.61
CA ASP A 577 -18.96 11.71 9.38
C ASP A 577 -18.80 12.06 7.90
N MET A 578 -18.93 11.07 7.02
CA MET A 578 -18.83 11.28 5.57
C MET A 578 -19.96 12.20 5.07
N MET A 579 -21.12 12.15 5.72
CA MET A 579 -22.24 13.07 5.47
C MET A 579 -22.08 14.44 6.14
N ARG A 580 -21.12 14.60 7.06
CA ARG A 580 -20.87 15.80 7.89
C ARG A 580 -22.12 16.30 8.63
N GLN A 581 -22.92 15.37 9.16
CA GLN A 581 -24.21 15.67 9.79
C GLN A 581 -24.46 14.80 11.02
N PRO A 582 -25.22 15.27 12.03
CA PRO A 582 -25.60 14.45 13.17
C PRO A 582 -26.34 13.16 12.77
N PRO A 583 -26.15 12.03 13.48
CA PRO A 583 -26.82 10.77 13.17
C PRO A 583 -28.34 10.90 13.05
N GLU A 584 -29.02 11.70 13.87
CA GLU A 584 -30.47 11.87 13.76
C GLU A 584 -30.92 12.60 12.49
N ASN A 585 -30.07 13.48 11.93
CA ASN A 585 -30.32 14.15 10.65
C ASN A 585 -30.18 13.14 9.51
N VAL A 586 -29.12 12.32 9.55
CA VAL A 586 -28.87 11.26 8.58
C VAL A 586 -29.94 10.17 8.65
N GLU A 587 -30.43 9.83 9.84
CA GLU A 587 -31.51 8.85 10.02
C GLU A 587 -32.82 9.34 9.39
N LEU A 588 -33.17 10.63 9.51
CA LEU A 588 -34.35 11.19 8.83
C LEU A 588 -34.18 11.14 7.31
N PHE A 589 -33.01 11.54 6.80
CA PHE A 589 -32.66 11.39 5.39
C PHE A 589 -32.87 9.95 4.91
N LEU A 590 -32.33 8.97 5.63
CA LEU A 590 -32.45 7.57 5.28
C LEU A 590 -33.90 7.06 5.31
N LYS A 591 -34.78 7.64 6.13
CA LYS A 591 -36.22 7.32 6.13
C LYS A 591 -36.95 7.87 4.91
N ASN A 592 -36.53 9.03 4.41
CA ASN A 592 -37.19 9.72 3.31
C ASN A 592 -36.69 9.29 1.93
N VAL A 593 -35.38 9.03 1.80
CA VAL A 593 -34.78 8.60 0.54
C VAL A 593 -35.25 7.20 0.14
N LYS A 594 -35.49 7.02 -1.16
CA LYS A 594 -35.83 5.72 -1.73
C LYS A 594 -34.61 5.06 -2.38
N PHE A 595 -34.09 4.02 -1.71
CA PHE A 595 -33.13 3.11 -2.30
C PHE A 595 -33.80 1.84 -2.82
N ASP A 596 -33.58 1.51 -4.09
CA ASP A 596 -34.15 0.32 -4.72
C ASP A 596 -33.26 -0.14 -5.89
N TYR A 597 -32.80 -1.38 -5.90
CA TYR A 597 -31.84 -1.82 -6.90
C TYR A 597 -32.52 -2.23 -8.21
N VAL A 598 -32.25 -1.51 -9.31
CA VAL A 598 -32.77 -1.83 -10.65
C VAL A 598 -31.61 -1.97 -11.64
N SER A 599 -31.64 -3.05 -12.43
CA SER A 599 -30.58 -3.43 -13.39
C SER A 599 -31.18 -4.16 -14.61
N GLY A 600 -30.36 -4.48 -15.61
CA GLY A 600 -30.77 -5.29 -16.75
C GLY A 600 -31.82 -4.61 -17.65
N ASP A 601 -32.68 -5.41 -18.27
CA ASP A 601 -33.68 -4.90 -19.24
C ASP A 601 -34.69 -3.95 -18.60
N GLU A 602 -35.06 -4.19 -17.33
CA GLU A 602 -35.94 -3.28 -16.57
C GLU A 602 -35.31 -1.89 -16.47
N LEU A 603 -34.01 -1.81 -16.15
CA LEU A 603 -33.29 -0.55 -16.09
C LEU A 603 -33.28 0.14 -17.45
N VAL A 604 -32.96 -0.60 -18.51
CA VAL A 604 -32.87 -0.06 -19.88
C VAL A 604 -34.21 0.52 -20.32
N GLU A 605 -35.32 -0.18 -20.07
CA GLU A 605 -36.66 0.29 -20.40
C GLU A 605 -37.01 1.56 -19.62
N LYS A 606 -36.76 1.56 -18.31
CA LYS A 606 -37.08 2.70 -17.44
C LYS A 606 -36.29 3.94 -17.81
N VAL A 607 -35.00 3.78 -18.11
CA VAL A 607 -34.11 4.87 -18.55
C VAL A 607 -34.52 5.37 -19.94
N LYS A 608 -34.86 4.48 -20.87
CA LYS A 608 -35.39 4.85 -22.18
C LYS A 608 -36.64 5.72 -22.06
N ASN A 609 -37.61 5.27 -21.26
CA ASN A 609 -38.87 6.00 -21.04
C ASN A 609 -38.62 7.37 -20.37
N TYR A 610 -37.71 7.41 -19.39
CA TYR A 610 -37.34 8.65 -18.72
C TYR A 610 -36.75 9.67 -19.70
N PHE A 611 -35.72 9.27 -20.45
CA PHE A 611 -35.06 10.18 -21.39
C PHE A 611 -35.98 10.58 -22.53
N GLN A 612 -36.88 9.70 -22.98
CA GLN A 612 -37.87 10.06 -24.00
C GLN A 612 -38.76 11.20 -23.53
N ILE A 613 -39.26 11.14 -22.28
CA ILE A 613 -40.03 12.26 -21.69
C ILE A 613 -39.18 13.54 -21.68
N LEU A 614 -37.93 13.47 -21.23
CA LEU A 614 -37.08 14.66 -21.17
C LEU A 614 -36.82 15.29 -22.55
N VAL A 615 -36.67 14.46 -23.59
CA VAL A 615 -36.47 14.93 -24.97
C VAL A 615 -37.76 15.52 -25.54
N ASP A 616 -38.88 14.83 -25.37
CA ASP A 616 -40.18 15.26 -25.89
C ASP A 616 -40.61 16.61 -25.29
N GLN A 617 -40.20 16.88 -24.04
CA GLN A 617 -40.47 18.13 -23.33
C GLN A 617 -39.36 19.19 -23.49
N GLY A 618 -38.34 18.95 -24.33
CA GLY A 618 -37.25 19.92 -24.56
C GLY A 618 -36.39 20.22 -23.32
N ILE A 619 -36.38 19.31 -22.35
CA ILE A 619 -35.61 19.44 -21.10
C ILE A 619 -34.12 19.17 -21.37
N ILE A 620 -33.84 18.25 -22.29
CA ILE A 620 -32.47 17.90 -22.73
C ILE A 620 -32.40 17.77 -24.24
N ASP A 621 -31.23 18.04 -24.80
CA ASP A 621 -30.95 17.96 -26.25
C ASP A 621 -30.28 16.63 -26.67
N THR A 622 -30.43 15.58 -25.87
CA THR A 622 -29.78 14.29 -26.12
C THR A 622 -30.68 13.34 -26.90
N LYS A 623 -30.18 12.69 -27.96
CA LYS A 623 -30.92 11.61 -28.63
C LYS A 623 -30.92 10.33 -27.80
N VAL A 624 -32.10 9.72 -27.66
CA VAL A 624 -32.27 8.36 -27.11
C VAL A 624 -31.90 7.35 -28.19
N ASP A 625 -30.61 7.11 -28.35
CA ASP A 625 -30.05 6.18 -29.33
C ASP A 625 -29.57 4.89 -28.66
N ASN A 626 -29.27 3.87 -29.47
CA ASN A 626 -28.73 2.60 -28.96
C ASN A 626 -27.41 2.79 -28.21
N LYS A 627 -26.64 3.85 -28.52
CA LYS A 627 -25.37 4.13 -27.85
C LYS A 627 -25.61 4.52 -26.39
N LEU A 628 -26.56 5.41 -26.14
CA LEU A 628 -27.02 5.78 -24.80
C LEU A 628 -27.55 4.55 -24.05
N LEU A 629 -28.46 3.78 -24.68
CA LEU A 629 -29.10 2.64 -24.02
C LEU A 629 -28.11 1.51 -23.69
N ASN A 630 -27.11 1.28 -24.54
CA ASN A 630 -26.07 0.27 -24.30
C ASN A 630 -25.16 0.60 -23.10
N MET A 631 -25.10 1.86 -22.66
CA MET A 631 -24.40 2.19 -21.42
C MET A 631 -25.04 1.50 -20.22
N PHE A 632 -26.37 1.31 -20.23
CA PHE A 632 -27.11 0.78 -19.08
C PHE A 632 -27.11 -0.76 -19.01
N LYS A 633 -26.31 -1.40 -19.86
CA LYS A 633 -26.06 -2.84 -19.87
C LYS A 633 -24.64 -3.11 -19.40
N LEU A 634 -24.45 -4.13 -18.56
CA LEU A 634 -23.11 -4.52 -18.13
C LEU A 634 -22.28 -5.00 -19.34
N ASP A 635 -22.88 -5.85 -20.17
CA ASP A 635 -22.29 -6.40 -21.40
C ASP A 635 -22.44 -5.44 -22.59
#